data_AF-A0A1V8U9B6-F1
#
_entry.id   AF-A0A1V8U9B6-F1
#
_cell.length_a   1.000
_cell.length_b   1.000
_cell.length_c   1.000
_cell.angle_alpha   90.00
_cell.angle_beta   90.00
_cell.angle_gamma   90.00
#
_symmetry.space_group_name_H-M   'P 1'
#
loop_
_entity.id
_entity.type
_entity.pdbx_description
1 polymer ?
#
loop_
_entity_poly.entity_id
_entity_poly.type
_entity_poly.pdbx_seq_one_letter_code
_entity_poly.pdbx_strand_id
1 'polypeptide(L)'
;MAASAMLKSRVRRPSYLKKLVAHDDIPSLIEHFPHGAYVGWSGFTGVGYPKKIPTMLADHVEANNLQGKLKYNLFVGASSGAETENRWARNNMIERRSPHQVGKEIAKGINNGNIKFFDKHLSMFPVDLMYGFYTKHKANNRLDVAVVEASAITEDGGIICGASVGASPEIIQMADKIIIEVNTAMPSFEGLHDITMTDLPPRRKPYLIMAPEDRIGTPHIPIDPDRVVAIVESDYPDQTQPNAPEDDTSRAIAGNLIEFLKHEVKHGRLPENLLPIQSGVGNIANAVVGGLAGGHANFKHLKVWTEVLQDSFLDLFDSGNLDFATATSIRFSPDGFQRFYKNWEQYAPKLLLRPQQVSNSPEIIRRLGVIGMNTPVEVDIYAHANSTCVMGSRMLNGLGGSADFLRSSKYSIMHTPSTRPSKTDPHGISCIVPMCTHVDQTEHDLDVIVTEIGLADVRGLSPRERAREIIKHCAHPEYRPILQDYFEKAEFECLRKGWGHEPHLLWNAFDMHKHLNEHGTMKVPSWGGMPPGFPPGMMGGPPPGMMRPPAAMGMPMGMGMPVGMPMRMGMNMGMPMGLPGGLHPAMLGGGRRMSFPPQLGAMSVSPLAGLGGFDLGMGAGPGPLAGLGGLGGGIGRFPGIGGGLTAAPGLTPEMLQVYIMLAAASGGGGIGLSSRNLGALGGGLCGFGGLGRGRYRDLDLDELLRYMDDDDFDDFDDVDDPFLHMLRMSRRGGQYGRRRARSFYDVY
;
A
#
# COMPACT_ATOMS: atom_id res chain seq x y z
N MET A 1 10.37 -43.23 -10.30
CA MET A 1 11.58 -42.39 -10.51
C MET A 1 12.49 -42.50 -9.29
N ALA A 2 13.82 -42.51 -9.46
CA ALA A 2 14.74 -42.44 -8.33
C ALA A 2 15.09 -40.97 -8.04
N ALA A 3 14.93 -40.54 -6.78
CA ALA A 3 15.36 -39.21 -6.34
C ALA A 3 16.86 -39.01 -6.59
N SER A 4 17.26 -37.85 -7.11
CA SER A 4 18.67 -37.52 -7.24
C SER A 4 19.37 -37.49 -5.86
N ALA A 5 20.69 -37.58 -5.85
CA ALA A 5 21.46 -37.46 -4.62
C ALA A 5 21.26 -36.09 -3.95
N MET A 6 21.14 -35.03 -4.75
CA MET A 6 20.88 -33.68 -4.25
C MET A 6 19.47 -33.56 -3.69
N LEU A 7 18.46 -34.11 -4.35
CA LEU A 7 17.09 -34.10 -3.81
C LEU A 7 17.02 -34.83 -2.46
N LYS A 8 17.68 -35.98 -2.33
CA LYS A 8 17.73 -36.74 -1.07
C LYS A 8 18.42 -35.95 0.06
N SER A 9 19.40 -35.10 -0.25
CA SER A 9 20.02 -34.24 0.77
C SER A 9 19.16 -33.03 1.15
N ARG A 10 18.29 -32.57 0.24
CA ARG A 10 17.34 -31.47 0.48
C ARG A 10 16.05 -31.92 1.17
N VAL A 11 15.57 -33.14 0.94
CA VAL A 11 14.32 -33.65 1.51
C VAL A 11 14.59 -34.51 2.73
N ARG A 12 14.62 -33.89 3.91
CA ARG A 12 14.98 -34.56 5.17
C ARG A 12 13.83 -35.33 5.83
N ARG A 13 12.62 -35.27 5.26
CA ARG A 13 11.48 -36.12 5.64
C ARG A 13 11.37 -37.34 4.71
N PRO A 14 11.77 -38.55 5.11
CA PRO A 14 11.81 -39.71 4.20
C PRO A 14 10.46 -40.11 3.62
N SER A 15 9.35 -39.84 4.32
CA SER A 15 8.01 -40.15 3.82
C SER A 15 7.63 -39.35 2.57
N TYR A 16 8.22 -38.16 2.37
CA TYR A 16 7.94 -37.33 1.19
C TYR A 16 8.60 -37.85 -0.07
N LEU A 17 9.73 -38.56 0.04
CA LEU A 17 10.37 -39.20 -1.12
C LEU A 17 9.49 -40.31 -1.72
N LYS A 18 8.52 -40.85 -0.97
CA LYS A 18 7.51 -41.78 -1.48
C LYS A 18 6.43 -41.08 -2.33
N LYS A 19 6.31 -39.76 -2.21
CA LYS A 19 5.40 -38.90 -2.99
C LYS A 19 6.14 -38.21 -4.15
N LEU A 20 7.35 -38.67 -4.50
CA LEU A 20 8.11 -38.13 -5.63
C LEU A 20 7.44 -38.49 -6.95
N VAL A 21 7.08 -37.47 -7.72
CA VAL A 21 6.46 -37.59 -9.04
C VAL A 21 7.38 -36.91 -10.07
N ALA A 22 7.49 -37.51 -11.25
CA ALA A 22 8.22 -36.92 -12.35
C ALA A 22 7.46 -35.68 -12.85
N HIS A 23 8.15 -34.59 -13.15
CA HIS A 23 7.48 -33.36 -13.60
C HIS A 23 6.71 -33.55 -14.92
N ASP A 24 7.09 -34.52 -15.74
CA ASP A 24 6.48 -34.89 -17.01
C ASP A 24 5.45 -36.03 -16.89
N ASP A 25 5.21 -36.56 -15.68
CA ASP A 25 4.14 -37.51 -15.40
C ASP A 25 2.79 -36.81 -15.27
N ILE A 26 2.30 -36.30 -16.41
CA ILE A 26 1.04 -35.57 -16.54
C ILE A 26 -0.13 -36.33 -15.90
N PRO A 27 -0.35 -37.64 -16.13
CA PRO A 27 -1.49 -38.36 -15.54
C PRO A 27 -1.56 -38.27 -14.01
N SER A 28 -0.41 -38.30 -13.34
CA SER A 28 -0.32 -38.23 -11.88
C SER A 28 -0.53 -36.82 -11.31
N LEU A 29 -0.40 -35.77 -12.12
CA LEU A 29 -0.43 -34.38 -11.66
C LEU A 29 -1.67 -33.61 -12.14
N ILE A 30 -2.18 -33.90 -13.33
CA ILE A 30 -3.24 -33.11 -13.98
C ILE A 30 -4.57 -33.16 -13.22
N GLU A 31 -4.85 -34.25 -12.51
CA GLU A 31 -6.07 -34.38 -11.69
C GLU A 31 -6.15 -33.36 -10.55
N HIS A 32 -5.02 -32.76 -10.16
CA HIS A 32 -4.97 -31.69 -9.17
C HIS A 32 -5.28 -30.31 -9.75
N PHE A 33 -5.36 -30.19 -11.09
CA PHE A 33 -5.59 -28.94 -11.81
C PHE A 33 -6.80 -29.05 -12.75
N PRO A 34 -8.01 -29.31 -12.23
CA PRO A 34 -9.22 -29.27 -13.07
C PRO A 34 -9.46 -27.84 -13.61
N HIS A 35 -10.20 -27.73 -14.71
CA HIS A 35 -10.64 -26.44 -15.23
C HIS A 35 -11.35 -25.62 -14.14
N GLY A 36 -10.99 -24.33 -14.05
CA GLY A 36 -11.56 -23.40 -13.07
C GLY A 36 -10.92 -23.48 -11.68
N ALA A 37 -9.91 -24.34 -11.47
CA ALA A 37 -9.25 -24.48 -10.18
C ALA A 37 -8.63 -23.16 -9.69
N TYR A 38 -8.64 -23.01 -8.37
CA TYR A 38 -8.04 -21.92 -7.62
C TYR A 38 -6.64 -22.36 -7.22
N VAL A 39 -5.66 -21.83 -7.92
CA VAL A 39 -4.26 -22.24 -7.83
C VAL A 39 -3.45 -21.14 -7.15
N GLY A 40 -2.76 -21.50 -6.07
CA GLY A 40 -1.81 -20.62 -5.42
C GLY A 40 -0.37 -20.97 -5.80
N TRP A 41 0.45 -19.98 -6.13
CA TRP A 41 1.89 -20.17 -6.35
C TRP A 41 2.71 -19.41 -5.32
N SER A 42 3.83 -20.02 -4.90
CA SER A 42 4.92 -19.22 -4.35
C SER A 42 5.48 -18.28 -5.43
N GLY A 43 6.22 -17.27 -5.00
CA GLY A 43 6.90 -16.36 -5.91
C GLY A 43 6.62 -14.90 -5.63
N PHE A 44 7.66 -14.09 -5.81
CA PHE A 44 7.61 -12.66 -5.62
C PHE A 44 8.71 -12.04 -6.47
N THR A 45 8.36 -11.11 -7.36
CA THR A 45 9.30 -10.40 -8.25
C THR A 45 10.13 -11.28 -9.19
N GLY A 46 9.56 -12.41 -9.63
CA GLY A 46 10.21 -13.30 -10.60
C GLY A 46 11.27 -14.22 -10.00
N VAL A 47 11.20 -14.48 -8.68
CA VAL A 47 12.04 -15.44 -7.97
C VAL A 47 11.21 -16.27 -6.99
N GLY A 48 11.64 -17.49 -6.66
CA GLY A 48 10.94 -18.33 -5.68
C GLY A 48 9.60 -18.90 -6.15
N TYR A 49 9.34 -18.92 -7.46
CA TYR A 49 8.11 -19.42 -8.08
C TYR A 49 8.33 -20.85 -8.62
N PRO A 50 7.27 -21.69 -8.69
CA PRO A 50 7.37 -23.02 -9.29
C PRO A 50 7.61 -22.91 -10.80
N LYS A 51 8.44 -23.79 -11.37
CA LYS A 51 8.90 -23.71 -12.76
C LYS A 51 8.45 -24.92 -13.57
N LYS A 52 8.70 -26.12 -13.05
CA LYS A 52 8.40 -27.40 -13.71
C LYS A 52 6.91 -27.64 -13.82
N ILE A 53 6.14 -27.46 -12.73
CA ILE A 53 4.69 -27.70 -12.75
C ILE A 53 3.96 -26.73 -13.71
N PRO A 54 4.21 -25.41 -13.67
CA PRO A 54 3.58 -24.51 -14.65
C PRO A 54 3.97 -24.79 -16.09
N THR A 55 5.22 -25.21 -16.33
CA THR A 55 5.70 -25.61 -17.66
C THR A 55 4.97 -26.85 -18.15
N MET A 56 4.87 -27.90 -17.32
CA MET A 56 4.11 -29.12 -17.63
C MET A 56 2.66 -28.82 -17.99
N LEU A 57 1.98 -27.95 -17.23
CA LEU A 57 0.59 -27.58 -17.51
C LEU A 57 0.45 -26.87 -18.86
N ALA A 58 1.42 -26.02 -19.22
CA ALA A 58 1.43 -25.36 -20.52
C ALA A 58 1.70 -26.36 -21.66
N ASP A 59 2.66 -27.27 -21.48
CA ASP A 59 2.95 -28.35 -22.44
C ASP A 59 1.71 -29.23 -22.67
N HIS A 60 1.01 -29.60 -21.60
CA HIS A 60 -0.24 -30.37 -21.69
C HIS A 60 -1.32 -29.63 -22.48
N VAL A 61 -1.52 -28.33 -22.22
CA VAL A 61 -2.48 -27.50 -22.94
C VAL A 61 -2.16 -27.42 -24.43
N GLU A 62 -0.88 -27.25 -24.76
CA GLU A 62 -0.40 -27.15 -26.14
C GLU A 62 -0.54 -28.48 -26.88
N ALA A 63 -0.11 -29.58 -26.29
CA ALA A 63 -0.17 -30.92 -26.88
C ALA A 63 -1.62 -31.41 -27.14
N ASN A 64 -2.58 -30.92 -26.34
CA ASN A 64 -3.98 -31.39 -26.39
C ASN A 64 -4.96 -30.35 -26.95
N ASN A 65 -4.48 -29.22 -27.47
CA ASN A 65 -5.32 -28.14 -28.04
C ASN A 65 -6.39 -27.63 -27.04
N LEU A 66 -5.96 -27.36 -25.80
CA LEU A 66 -6.82 -26.93 -24.68
C LEU A 66 -6.75 -25.42 -24.39
N GLN A 67 -6.16 -24.63 -25.28
CA GLN A 67 -6.03 -23.18 -25.11
C GLN A 67 -7.41 -22.55 -24.93
N GLY A 68 -7.57 -21.75 -23.87
CA GLY A 68 -8.86 -21.17 -23.47
C GLY A 68 -9.90 -22.16 -22.93
N LYS A 69 -9.66 -23.47 -23.02
CA LYS A 69 -10.52 -24.53 -22.46
C LYS A 69 -10.08 -24.97 -21.07
N LEU A 70 -8.79 -24.88 -20.76
CA LEU A 70 -8.24 -25.17 -19.44
C LEU A 70 -7.69 -23.88 -18.82
N LYS A 71 -8.49 -23.27 -17.93
CA LYS A 71 -8.18 -21.97 -17.31
C LYS A 71 -8.17 -22.07 -15.78
N TYR A 72 -7.41 -21.18 -15.14
CA TYR A 72 -7.20 -21.18 -13.69
C TYR A 72 -7.39 -19.80 -13.06
N ASN A 73 -7.82 -19.78 -11.80
CA ASN A 73 -7.78 -18.59 -10.95
C ASN A 73 -6.45 -18.60 -10.20
N LEU A 74 -5.55 -17.68 -10.54
CA LEU A 74 -4.16 -17.69 -10.10
C LEU A 74 -3.87 -16.63 -9.03
N PHE A 75 -3.37 -17.09 -7.88
CA PHE A 75 -2.97 -16.31 -6.72
C PHE A 75 -1.47 -16.45 -6.50
N VAL A 76 -0.73 -15.35 -6.50
CA VAL A 76 0.74 -15.33 -6.33
C VAL A 76 1.08 -14.24 -5.33
N GLY A 77 2.23 -14.28 -4.65
CA GLY A 77 2.61 -13.19 -3.74
C GLY A 77 2.66 -11.82 -4.42
N ALA A 78 3.43 -11.73 -5.51
CA ALA A 78 3.44 -10.59 -6.42
C ALA A 78 3.56 -11.09 -7.88
N SER A 79 4.57 -10.63 -8.64
CA SER A 79 4.86 -11.21 -9.96
C SER A 79 5.66 -12.51 -9.85
N SER A 80 5.35 -13.45 -10.74
CA SER A 80 6.12 -14.70 -10.93
C SER A 80 7.14 -14.52 -12.07
N GLY A 81 7.75 -15.61 -12.54
CA GLY A 81 8.58 -15.62 -13.74
C GLY A 81 7.79 -15.17 -14.97
N ALA A 82 8.25 -14.10 -15.62
CA ALA A 82 7.56 -13.52 -16.77
C ALA A 82 7.48 -14.51 -17.94
N GLU A 83 8.48 -15.37 -18.12
CA GLU A 83 8.51 -16.43 -19.11
C GLU A 83 7.38 -17.46 -18.89
N THR A 84 7.10 -17.81 -17.63
CA THR A 84 6.01 -18.72 -17.26
C THR A 84 4.65 -18.06 -17.45
N GLU A 85 4.44 -16.88 -16.86
CA GLU A 85 3.14 -16.19 -16.91
C GLU A 85 2.78 -15.75 -18.33
N ASN A 86 3.76 -15.30 -19.13
CA ASN A 86 3.49 -14.94 -20.53
C ASN A 86 3.12 -16.17 -21.37
N ARG A 87 3.70 -17.35 -21.11
CA ARG A 87 3.30 -18.58 -21.80
C ARG A 87 1.86 -18.96 -21.45
N TRP A 88 1.50 -18.91 -20.16
CA TRP A 88 0.14 -19.15 -19.70
C TRP A 88 -0.86 -18.16 -20.29
N ALA A 89 -0.50 -16.86 -20.37
CA ALA A 89 -1.33 -15.84 -20.98
C ALA A 89 -1.53 -16.07 -22.49
N ARG A 90 -0.47 -16.41 -23.24
CA ARG A 90 -0.56 -16.74 -24.68
C ARG A 90 -1.46 -17.95 -24.95
N ASN A 91 -1.43 -18.94 -24.07
CA ASN A 91 -2.29 -20.12 -24.14
C ASN A 91 -3.70 -19.88 -23.56
N ASN A 92 -4.01 -18.65 -23.13
CA ASN A 92 -5.29 -18.28 -22.51
C ASN A 92 -5.65 -19.18 -21.31
N MET A 93 -4.66 -19.51 -20.48
CA MET A 93 -4.82 -20.40 -19.31
C MET A 93 -5.18 -19.65 -18.02
N ILE A 94 -5.19 -18.32 -18.04
CA ILE A 94 -5.44 -17.51 -16.84
C ILE A 94 -6.85 -16.92 -16.94
N GLU A 95 -7.74 -17.33 -16.05
CA GLU A 95 -9.07 -16.72 -15.90
C GLU A 95 -9.01 -15.46 -15.04
N ARG A 96 -8.35 -15.58 -13.88
CA ARG A 96 -8.15 -14.48 -12.94
C ARG A 96 -6.71 -14.46 -12.46
N ARG A 97 -6.14 -13.26 -12.26
CA ARG A 97 -4.81 -13.07 -11.70
C ARG A 97 -4.82 -12.01 -10.60
N SER A 98 -4.04 -12.24 -9.54
CA SER A 98 -3.84 -11.28 -8.44
C SER A 98 -2.57 -11.57 -7.63
N PRO A 99 -1.95 -10.57 -6.97
CA PRO A 99 -2.30 -9.14 -6.93
C PRO A 99 -1.39 -8.24 -7.78
N HIS A 100 -0.33 -8.78 -8.38
CA HIS A 100 0.64 -8.01 -9.14
C HIS A 100 1.24 -8.89 -10.22
N GLN A 101 1.54 -8.36 -11.40
CA GLN A 101 2.14 -9.11 -12.50
C GLN A 101 3.24 -8.32 -13.18
N VAL A 102 4.15 -9.02 -13.85
CA VAL A 102 5.11 -8.43 -14.78
C VAL A 102 5.22 -9.35 -15.99
N GLY A 103 4.85 -8.84 -17.17
CA GLY A 103 5.03 -9.56 -18.42
C GLY A 103 4.21 -8.97 -19.55
N LYS A 104 4.76 -8.98 -20.76
CA LYS A 104 4.12 -8.34 -21.93
C LYS A 104 2.80 -9.00 -22.31
N GLU A 105 2.76 -10.33 -22.33
CA GLU A 105 1.58 -11.08 -22.77
C GLU A 105 0.50 -11.12 -21.69
N ILE A 106 0.88 -11.23 -20.41
CA ILE A 106 -0.08 -11.15 -19.32
C ILE A 106 -0.67 -9.73 -19.20
N ALA A 107 0.15 -8.68 -19.29
CA ALA A 107 -0.35 -7.30 -19.32
C ALA A 107 -1.26 -7.07 -20.53
N LYS A 108 -0.92 -7.61 -21.71
CA LYS A 108 -1.79 -7.55 -22.90
C LYS A 108 -3.13 -8.27 -22.66
N GLY A 109 -3.10 -9.46 -22.06
CA GLY A 109 -4.28 -10.23 -21.70
C GLY A 109 -5.19 -9.53 -20.67
N ILE A 110 -4.61 -8.73 -19.78
CA ILE A 110 -5.38 -7.91 -18.84
C ILE A 110 -6.03 -6.75 -19.56
N ASN A 111 -5.24 -5.98 -20.31
CA ASN A 111 -5.70 -4.75 -20.95
C ASN A 111 -6.67 -5.00 -22.13
N ASN A 112 -6.71 -6.21 -22.69
CA ASN A 112 -7.70 -6.60 -23.71
C ASN A 112 -8.92 -7.34 -23.14
N GLY A 113 -9.01 -7.50 -21.81
CA GLY A 113 -10.14 -8.13 -21.13
C GLY A 113 -10.13 -9.67 -21.07
N ASN A 114 -9.09 -10.34 -21.59
CA ASN A 114 -9.01 -11.81 -21.57
C ASN A 114 -8.70 -12.39 -20.18
N ILE A 115 -8.04 -11.61 -19.32
CA ILE A 115 -7.62 -11.99 -17.97
C ILE A 115 -8.25 -11.02 -16.97
N LYS A 116 -9.05 -11.55 -16.03
CA LYS A 116 -9.60 -10.76 -14.93
C LYS A 116 -8.50 -10.47 -13.93
N PHE A 117 -8.03 -9.23 -13.88
CA PHE A 117 -7.00 -8.83 -12.93
C PHE A 117 -7.57 -7.91 -11.87
N PHE A 118 -7.09 -8.09 -10.65
CA PHE A 118 -7.16 -7.08 -9.62
C PHE A 118 -5.81 -7.03 -8.93
N ASP A 119 -5.38 -5.82 -8.64
CA ASP A 119 -4.29 -5.55 -7.75
C ASP A 119 -4.78 -5.13 -6.37
N LYS A 120 -3.87 -5.25 -5.41
CA LYS A 120 -4.11 -4.97 -4.00
C LYS A 120 -2.79 -4.57 -3.36
N HIS A 121 -2.87 -3.76 -2.32
CA HIS A 121 -1.79 -3.59 -1.35
C HIS A 121 -1.23 -4.96 -0.97
N LEU A 122 0.08 -5.15 -1.13
CA LEU A 122 0.69 -6.47 -0.98
C LEU A 122 0.64 -6.97 0.47
N SER A 123 0.59 -6.07 1.46
CA SER A 123 0.36 -6.44 2.86
C SER A 123 -1.03 -7.04 3.10
N MET A 124 -2.04 -6.58 2.36
CA MET A 124 -3.45 -6.92 2.56
C MET A 124 -3.89 -8.11 1.72
N PHE A 125 -3.30 -8.32 0.55
CA PHE A 125 -3.62 -9.46 -0.32
C PHE A 125 -3.65 -10.82 0.40
N PRO A 126 -2.59 -11.26 1.12
CA PRO A 126 -2.59 -12.54 1.81
C PRO A 126 -3.64 -12.59 2.95
N VAL A 127 -3.90 -11.46 3.61
CA VAL A 127 -4.91 -11.36 4.67
C VAL A 127 -6.33 -11.49 4.13
N ASP A 128 -6.65 -10.77 3.05
CA ASP A 128 -7.96 -10.81 2.39
C ASP A 128 -8.24 -12.20 1.82
N LEU A 129 -7.20 -12.91 1.36
CA LEU A 129 -7.29 -14.31 0.99
C LEU A 129 -7.71 -15.17 2.19
N MET A 130 -7.06 -15.00 3.35
CA MET A 130 -7.43 -15.72 4.59
C MET A 130 -8.83 -15.38 5.11
N TYR A 131 -9.33 -14.16 4.85
CA TYR A 131 -10.73 -13.79 5.14
C TYR A 131 -11.73 -14.44 4.18
N GLY A 132 -11.26 -15.07 3.11
CA GLY A 132 -12.10 -15.74 2.14
C GLY A 132 -12.69 -14.82 1.07
N PHE A 133 -12.28 -13.55 0.99
CA PHE A 133 -12.86 -12.62 0.03
C PHE A 133 -12.62 -13.05 -1.42
N TYR A 134 -11.51 -13.74 -1.68
CA TYR A 134 -11.17 -14.24 -3.00
C TYR A 134 -11.70 -15.63 -3.28
N THR A 135 -12.18 -16.34 -2.26
CA THR A 135 -12.77 -17.69 -2.34
C THR A 135 -14.25 -17.69 -1.96
N LYS A 136 -14.89 -16.51 -1.89
CA LYS A 136 -16.30 -16.32 -1.46
C LYS A 136 -17.33 -17.12 -2.27
N HIS A 137 -16.97 -17.53 -3.48
CA HIS A 137 -17.82 -18.33 -4.36
C HIS A 137 -17.54 -19.83 -4.27
N LYS A 138 -16.56 -20.26 -3.46
CA LYS A 138 -16.25 -21.68 -3.22
C LYS A 138 -16.97 -22.16 -1.97
N ALA A 139 -17.55 -23.36 -2.06
CA ALA A 139 -18.27 -23.98 -0.95
C ALA A 139 -17.41 -24.19 0.31
N ASN A 140 -16.11 -24.47 0.14
CA ASN A 140 -15.18 -24.73 1.24
C ASN A 140 -14.32 -23.52 1.64
N ASN A 141 -14.43 -22.37 0.93
CA ASN A 141 -13.62 -21.18 1.16
C ASN A 141 -12.09 -21.46 1.15
N ARG A 142 -11.61 -22.32 0.24
CA ARG A 142 -10.20 -22.75 0.15
C ARG A 142 -9.68 -22.64 -1.28
N LEU A 143 -8.35 -22.64 -1.40
CA LEU A 143 -7.68 -22.84 -2.70
C LEU A 143 -7.64 -24.34 -2.99
N ASP A 144 -7.76 -24.74 -4.25
CA ASP A 144 -7.77 -26.16 -4.62
C ASP A 144 -6.37 -26.78 -4.45
N VAL A 145 -5.34 -26.04 -4.87
CA VAL A 145 -3.95 -26.50 -4.81
C VAL A 145 -2.98 -25.33 -4.66
N ALA A 146 -1.97 -25.50 -3.81
CA ALA A 146 -0.79 -24.66 -3.74
C ALA A 146 0.38 -25.38 -4.41
N VAL A 147 1.12 -24.67 -5.27
CA VAL A 147 2.38 -25.13 -5.84
C VAL A 147 3.48 -24.19 -5.35
N VAL A 148 4.41 -24.73 -4.57
CA VAL A 148 5.43 -23.92 -3.90
C VAL A 148 6.82 -24.42 -4.18
N GLU A 149 7.72 -23.51 -4.54
CA GLU A 149 9.14 -23.80 -4.67
C GLU A 149 9.79 -23.85 -3.28
N ALA A 150 10.62 -24.86 -3.07
CA ALA A 150 11.40 -25.05 -1.87
C ALA A 150 12.88 -25.22 -2.21
N SER A 151 13.77 -24.64 -1.40
CA SER A 151 15.20 -24.94 -1.48
C SER A 151 15.56 -26.19 -0.67
N ALA A 152 14.76 -26.51 0.36
CA ALA A 152 14.87 -27.73 1.16
C ALA A 152 13.56 -28.04 1.92
N ILE A 153 13.47 -29.25 2.47
CA ILE A 153 12.40 -29.70 3.35
C ILE A 153 13.04 -30.25 4.62
N THR A 154 12.55 -29.77 5.76
CA THR A 154 12.96 -30.16 7.11
C THR A 154 12.53 -31.59 7.47
N GLU A 155 13.06 -32.10 8.57
CA GLU A 155 12.80 -33.45 9.11
C GLU A 155 11.33 -33.67 9.46
N ASP A 156 10.67 -32.65 9.99
CA ASP A 156 9.24 -32.65 10.31
C ASP A 156 8.35 -32.32 9.09
N GLY A 157 8.96 -31.94 7.96
CA GLY A 157 8.28 -31.79 6.68
C GLY A 157 7.85 -30.35 6.35
N GLY A 158 8.28 -29.36 7.12
CA GLY A 158 8.10 -27.96 6.77
C GLY A 158 9.02 -27.47 5.65
N ILE A 159 8.60 -26.41 4.99
CA ILE A 159 9.16 -25.93 3.71
C ILE A 159 10.17 -24.82 3.96
N ILE A 160 11.41 -25.00 3.51
CA ILE A 160 12.40 -23.93 3.43
C ILE A 160 12.26 -23.29 2.05
N CYS A 161 11.81 -22.03 2.02
CA CYS A 161 11.57 -21.31 0.77
C CYS A 161 12.85 -21.10 -0.04
N GLY A 162 12.71 -20.68 -1.31
CA GLY A 162 13.83 -20.21 -2.12
C GLY A 162 14.17 -18.75 -1.83
N ALA A 163 14.51 -18.01 -2.89
CA ALA A 163 14.86 -16.59 -2.85
C ALA A 163 13.67 -15.64 -2.55
N SER A 164 12.45 -16.15 -2.33
CA SER A 164 11.33 -15.34 -1.84
C SER A 164 10.40 -16.10 -0.92
N VAL A 165 9.68 -15.35 -0.07
CA VAL A 165 8.57 -15.88 0.75
C VAL A 165 7.23 -15.50 0.12
N GLY A 166 7.03 -14.22 -0.19
CA GLY A 166 5.77 -13.70 -0.74
C GLY A 166 4.57 -13.99 0.16
N ALA A 167 3.47 -14.45 -0.44
CA ALA A 167 2.26 -14.91 0.24
C ALA A 167 2.22 -16.42 0.45
N SER A 168 3.37 -17.12 0.33
CA SER A 168 3.41 -18.59 0.42
C SER A 168 2.82 -19.15 1.72
N PRO A 169 3.07 -18.58 2.92
CA PRO A 169 2.47 -19.07 4.16
C PRO A 169 0.94 -19.07 4.13
N GLU A 170 0.31 -18.00 3.63
CA GLU A 170 -1.15 -17.87 3.56
C GLU A 170 -1.75 -18.70 2.43
N ILE A 171 -1.09 -18.76 1.26
CA ILE A 171 -1.47 -19.65 0.16
C ILE A 171 -1.49 -21.11 0.65
N ILE A 172 -0.46 -21.52 1.40
CA ILE A 172 -0.39 -22.85 1.99
C ILE A 172 -1.45 -23.03 3.09
N GLN A 173 -1.74 -22.04 3.93
CA GLN A 173 -2.83 -22.17 4.92
C GLN A 173 -4.19 -22.40 4.24
N MET A 174 -4.41 -21.75 3.10
CA MET A 174 -5.69 -21.76 2.39
C MET A 174 -5.89 -22.93 1.43
N ALA A 175 -4.82 -23.60 0.97
CA ALA A 175 -4.96 -24.67 -0.02
C ALA A 175 -5.49 -25.99 0.54
N ASP A 176 -6.20 -26.79 -0.25
CA ASP A 176 -6.54 -28.16 0.15
C ASP A 176 -5.33 -29.08 -0.02
N LYS A 177 -4.68 -28.98 -1.17
CA LYS A 177 -3.51 -29.79 -1.55
C LYS A 177 -2.26 -28.94 -1.70
N ILE A 178 -1.10 -29.53 -1.42
CA ILE A 178 0.20 -28.90 -1.56
C ILE A 178 1.07 -29.76 -2.48
N ILE A 179 1.63 -29.13 -3.51
CA ILE A 179 2.68 -29.70 -4.35
C ILE A 179 3.95 -28.89 -4.06
N ILE A 180 5.02 -29.59 -3.70
CA ILE A 180 6.30 -28.96 -3.38
C ILE A 180 7.29 -29.24 -4.52
N GLU A 181 7.74 -28.18 -5.17
CA GLU A 181 8.80 -28.23 -6.17
C GLU A 181 10.14 -27.93 -5.47
N VAL A 182 10.93 -28.97 -5.21
CA VAL A 182 12.23 -28.83 -4.53
C VAL A 182 13.29 -28.54 -5.58
N ASN A 183 13.83 -27.32 -5.57
CA ASN A 183 14.77 -26.85 -6.56
C ASN A 183 16.23 -27.08 -6.14
N THR A 184 16.89 -27.97 -6.85
CA THR A 184 18.27 -28.39 -6.62
C THR A 184 19.31 -27.56 -7.38
N ALA A 185 18.88 -26.62 -8.24
CA ALA A 185 19.77 -25.70 -8.96
C ALA A 185 20.28 -24.53 -8.09
N MET A 186 19.76 -24.38 -6.87
CA MET A 186 20.14 -23.32 -5.93
C MET A 186 20.65 -23.90 -4.60
N PRO A 187 21.43 -23.13 -3.80
CA PRO A 187 21.75 -23.53 -2.43
C PRO A 187 20.48 -23.63 -1.57
N SER A 188 20.60 -24.26 -0.39
CA SER A 188 19.52 -24.18 0.61
C SER A 188 19.52 -22.79 1.19
N PHE A 189 18.35 -22.17 1.27
CA PHE A 189 18.14 -20.87 1.91
C PHE A 189 17.80 -21.03 3.40
N GLU A 190 18.02 -22.21 3.97
CA GLU A 190 17.76 -22.49 5.39
C GLU A 190 18.45 -21.46 6.29
N GLY A 191 17.68 -20.90 7.22
CA GLY A 191 18.14 -19.84 8.12
C GLY A 191 17.90 -18.42 7.63
N LEU A 192 17.60 -18.20 6.34
CA LEU A 192 17.31 -16.85 5.83
C LEU A 192 15.88 -16.39 6.09
N HIS A 193 14.94 -17.30 6.33
CA HIS A 193 13.53 -16.93 6.48
C HIS A 193 13.15 -16.68 7.95
N ASP A 194 12.17 -15.80 8.18
CA ASP A 194 11.45 -15.64 9.44
C ASP A 194 9.95 -15.64 9.16
N ILE A 195 9.36 -16.83 9.25
CA ILE A 195 7.99 -17.13 8.84
C ILE A 195 7.03 -16.98 10.01
N THR A 196 6.05 -16.10 9.83
CA THR A 196 4.87 -16.04 10.70
C THR A 196 3.65 -16.55 9.94
N MET A 197 2.92 -17.48 10.54
CA MET A 197 1.60 -17.86 10.05
C MET A 197 0.57 -16.77 10.41
N THR A 198 -0.58 -16.76 9.75
CA THR A 198 -1.51 -15.63 9.83
C THR A 198 -2.69 -15.94 10.74
N ASP A 199 -2.74 -15.27 11.89
CA ASP A 199 -3.88 -15.27 12.80
C ASP A 199 -4.98 -14.31 12.30
N LEU A 200 -6.24 -14.69 12.50
CA LEU A 200 -7.40 -13.84 12.14
C LEU A 200 -7.92 -13.02 13.33
N PRO A 201 -8.53 -11.85 13.08
CA PRO A 201 -9.30 -11.12 14.08
C PRO A 201 -10.42 -12.01 14.66
N PRO A 202 -10.86 -11.74 15.91
CA PRO A 202 -10.58 -10.54 16.71
C PRO A 202 -9.35 -10.65 17.63
N ARG A 203 -8.52 -11.70 17.53
CA ARG A 203 -7.37 -11.94 18.43
C ARG A 203 -6.04 -12.08 17.69
N ARG A 204 -5.88 -11.40 16.55
CA ARG A 204 -4.59 -11.30 15.87
C ARG A 204 -3.55 -10.71 16.82
N LYS A 205 -2.41 -11.37 16.93
CA LYS A 205 -1.32 -10.93 17.81
C LYS A 205 -0.54 -9.79 17.16
N PRO A 206 0.01 -8.84 17.95
CA PRO A 206 0.91 -7.83 17.43
C PRO A 206 2.21 -8.45 16.95
N TYR A 207 2.84 -7.85 15.95
CA TYR A 207 4.18 -8.26 15.53
C TYR A 207 5.21 -7.67 16.51
N LEU A 208 6.03 -8.51 17.15
CA LEU A 208 7.02 -8.07 18.13
C LEU A 208 8.37 -7.72 17.47
N ILE A 209 8.31 -6.86 16.44
CA ILE A 209 9.48 -6.38 15.69
C ILE A 209 9.75 -4.94 16.07
N MET A 210 10.96 -4.66 16.56
CA MET A 210 11.46 -3.35 16.98
C MET A 210 12.70 -2.92 16.19
N ALA A 211 13.38 -3.87 15.52
CA ALA A 211 14.50 -3.63 14.63
C ALA A 211 14.44 -4.56 13.39
N PRO A 212 15.05 -4.19 12.26
CA PRO A 212 15.03 -5.01 11.04
C PRO A 212 15.51 -6.45 11.23
N GLU A 213 16.51 -6.67 12.09
CA GLU A 213 17.14 -7.97 12.36
C GLU A 213 16.38 -8.88 13.34
N ASP A 214 15.34 -8.38 14.02
CA ASP A 214 14.57 -9.18 14.96
C ASP A 214 13.98 -10.40 14.25
N ARG A 215 13.79 -11.52 14.97
CA ARG A 215 13.10 -12.71 14.47
C ARG A 215 11.97 -13.08 15.42
N ILE A 216 10.79 -13.35 14.86
CA ILE A 216 9.56 -13.57 15.63
C ILE A 216 8.81 -14.84 15.23
N GLY A 217 9.29 -15.54 14.20
CA GLY A 217 8.66 -16.71 13.61
C GLY A 217 9.61 -17.91 13.53
N THR A 218 9.39 -18.75 12.52
CA THR A 218 10.15 -19.98 12.28
C THR A 218 11.00 -19.88 11.01
N PRO A 219 12.13 -20.61 10.89
CA PRO A 219 13.01 -20.52 9.72
C PRO A 219 12.47 -21.21 8.44
N HIS A 220 11.23 -21.68 8.49
CA HIS A 220 10.58 -22.52 7.48
C HIS A 220 9.06 -22.42 7.67
N ILE A 221 8.28 -22.72 6.63
CA ILE A 221 6.82 -22.75 6.69
C ILE A 221 6.38 -24.09 7.30
N PRO A 222 5.74 -24.09 8.49
CA PRO A 222 5.15 -25.31 9.03
C PRO A 222 3.91 -25.69 8.23
N ILE A 223 3.78 -26.97 7.88
CA ILE A 223 2.66 -27.50 7.09
C ILE A 223 2.16 -28.81 7.68
N ASP A 224 0.92 -29.17 7.36
CA ASP A 224 0.40 -30.52 7.57
C ASP A 224 0.95 -31.46 6.47
N PRO A 225 1.74 -32.49 6.84
CA PRO A 225 2.33 -33.43 5.88
C PRO A 225 1.33 -34.24 5.06
N ASP A 226 0.10 -34.39 5.54
CA ASP A 226 -0.95 -35.16 4.87
C ASP A 226 -1.54 -34.39 3.68
N ARG A 227 -1.46 -33.06 3.71
CA ARG A 227 -1.88 -32.19 2.60
C ARG A 227 -0.89 -32.17 1.45
N VAL A 228 0.34 -32.65 1.63
CA VAL A 228 1.33 -32.78 0.55
C VAL A 228 0.94 -33.94 -0.35
N VAL A 229 0.61 -33.67 -1.61
CA VAL A 229 0.18 -34.70 -2.57
C VAL A 229 1.29 -35.12 -3.52
N ALA A 230 2.26 -34.24 -3.81
CA ALA A 230 3.40 -34.56 -4.66
C ALA A 230 4.65 -33.76 -4.26
N ILE A 231 5.80 -34.40 -4.46
CA ILE A 231 7.12 -33.77 -4.49
C ILE A 231 7.61 -33.82 -5.93
N VAL A 232 8.09 -32.70 -6.46
CA VAL A 232 8.70 -32.62 -7.78
C VAL A 232 10.11 -32.06 -7.65
N GLU A 233 11.07 -32.72 -8.28
CA GLU A 233 12.43 -32.20 -8.37
C GLU A 233 12.52 -31.17 -9.51
N SER A 234 13.11 -30.02 -9.21
CA SER A 234 13.40 -28.97 -10.17
C SER A 234 14.90 -28.67 -10.19
N ASP A 235 15.37 -28.29 -11.37
CA ASP A 235 16.77 -28.01 -11.68
C ASP A 235 16.89 -26.73 -12.53
N TYR A 236 15.88 -25.86 -12.48
CA TYR A 236 15.86 -24.59 -13.21
C TYR A 236 16.14 -23.41 -12.28
N PRO A 237 17.18 -22.59 -12.55
CA PRO A 237 17.38 -21.35 -11.79
C PRO A 237 16.26 -20.34 -12.07
N ASP A 238 16.14 -19.33 -11.20
CA ASP A 238 15.27 -18.19 -11.46
C ASP A 238 15.71 -17.43 -12.72
N GLN A 239 14.75 -17.05 -13.57
CA GLN A 239 14.99 -16.43 -14.89
C GLN A 239 14.96 -14.89 -14.81
N THR A 240 15.78 -14.33 -13.93
CA THR A 240 15.92 -12.88 -13.75
C THR A 240 16.70 -12.23 -14.89
N GLN A 241 16.37 -10.98 -15.20
CA GLN A 241 17.07 -10.19 -16.22
C GLN A 241 18.16 -9.31 -15.58
N PRO A 242 19.23 -8.96 -16.33
CA PRO A 242 20.20 -7.96 -15.89
C PRO A 242 19.52 -6.61 -15.55
N ASN A 243 20.08 -5.90 -14.58
CA ASN A 243 19.63 -4.54 -14.29
C ASN A 243 20.08 -3.60 -15.40
N ALA A 244 19.25 -2.61 -15.71
CA ALA A 244 19.69 -1.50 -16.56
C ALA A 244 20.80 -0.73 -15.82
N PRO A 245 21.88 -0.32 -16.52
CA PRO A 245 22.90 0.51 -15.92
C PRO A 245 22.34 1.88 -15.55
N GLU A 246 22.93 2.49 -14.52
CA GLU A 246 22.64 3.88 -14.18
C GLU A 246 23.00 4.84 -15.31
N ASP A 247 22.11 5.81 -15.54
CA ASP A 247 22.28 6.88 -16.52
C ASP A 247 22.41 8.23 -15.81
N ASP A 248 22.68 9.30 -16.57
CA ASP A 248 22.86 10.64 -15.98
C ASP A 248 21.59 11.13 -15.26
N THR A 249 20.42 10.71 -15.74
CA THR A 249 19.13 11.09 -15.15
C THR A 249 18.95 10.40 -13.80
N SER A 250 19.17 9.08 -13.72
CA SER A 250 19.06 8.33 -12.47
C SER A 250 20.12 8.76 -11.45
N ARG A 251 21.34 9.08 -11.89
CA ARG A 251 22.38 9.67 -11.02
C ARG A 251 21.99 11.04 -10.47
N ALA A 252 21.42 11.92 -11.29
CA ALA A 252 20.97 13.25 -10.85
C ALA A 252 19.84 13.15 -9.82
N ILE A 253 18.86 12.27 -10.06
CA ILE A 253 17.78 11.98 -9.11
C ILE A 253 18.35 11.47 -7.77
N ALA A 254 19.28 10.51 -7.83
CA ALA A 254 19.94 9.98 -6.64
C ALA A 254 20.72 11.07 -5.88
N GLY A 255 21.41 11.96 -6.59
CA GLY A 255 22.11 13.11 -6.01
C GLY A 255 21.19 14.06 -5.24
N ASN A 256 20.07 14.46 -5.85
CA ASN A 256 19.06 15.32 -5.22
C ASN A 256 18.49 14.69 -3.95
N LEU A 257 18.22 13.39 -3.99
CA LEU A 257 17.70 12.65 -2.86
C LEU A 257 18.72 12.50 -1.73
N ILE A 258 19.98 12.17 -2.03
CA ILE A 258 21.05 12.06 -1.03
C ILE A 258 21.29 13.40 -0.35
N GLU A 259 21.26 14.51 -1.10
CA GLU A 259 21.40 15.84 -0.52
C GLU A 259 20.24 16.19 0.41
N PHE A 260 19.01 15.81 0.05
CA PHE A 260 17.86 15.93 0.96
C PHE A 260 18.08 15.15 2.25
N LEU A 261 18.51 13.88 2.18
CA LEU A 261 18.78 13.08 3.38
C LEU A 261 19.86 13.71 4.27
N LYS A 262 20.94 14.23 3.67
CA LYS A 262 21.99 14.95 4.41
C LYS A 262 21.46 16.21 5.09
N HIS A 263 20.62 16.96 4.38
CA HIS A 263 19.95 18.12 4.93
C HIS A 263 19.08 17.76 6.15
N GLU A 264 18.29 16.68 6.07
CA GLU A 264 17.47 16.22 7.18
C GLU A 264 18.30 15.77 8.39
N VAL A 265 19.45 15.13 8.17
CA VAL A 265 20.42 14.78 9.23
C VAL A 265 21.02 16.04 9.86
N LYS A 266 21.50 16.99 9.05
CA LYS A 266 22.09 18.26 9.51
C LYS A 266 21.11 19.05 10.39
N HIS A 267 19.82 18.95 10.12
CA HIS A 267 18.76 19.61 10.90
C HIS A 267 18.20 18.75 12.05
N GLY A 268 18.78 17.58 12.33
CA GLY A 268 18.37 16.71 13.43
C GLY A 268 17.00 16.05 13.27
N ARG A 269 16.47 15.98 12.04
CA ARG A 269 15.19 15.32 11.73
C ARG A 269 15.36 13.85 11.36
N LEU A 270 16.56 13.46 10.93
CA LEU A 270 17.02 12.08 10.78
C LEU A 270 18.31 11.87 11.57
N PRO A 271 18.59 10.65 12.06
CA PRO A 271 19.88 10.32 12.67
C PRO A 271 20.98 10.14 11.60
N GLU A 272 22.25 10.18 12.00
CA GLU A 272 23.41 10.05 11.10
C GLU A 272 23.45 8.74 10.30
N ASN A 273 22.93 7.66 10.89
CA ASN A 273 22.80 6.35 10.26
C ASN A 273 21.46 6.15 9.53
N LEU A 274 20.70 7.23 9.34
CA LEU A 274 19.34 7.24 8.80
C LEU A 274 18.38 6.29 9.55
N LEU A 275 17.19 6.15 9.01
CA LEU A 275 16.21 5.13 9.41
C LEU A 275 16.17 4.03 8.35
N PRO A 276 15.54 2.87 8.62
CA PRO A 276 15.51 1.77 7.66
C PRO A 276 14.99 2.22 6.30
N ILE A 277 15.69 1.81 5.24
CA ILE A 277 15.40 2.25 3.87
C ILE A 277 14.56 1.20 3.15
N GLN A 278 13.48 1.65 2.49
CA GLN A 278 12.78 0.89 1.46
C GLN A 278 13.04 1.54 0.10
N SER A 279 13.33 0.70 -0.89
CA SER A 279 13.49 1.15 -2.27
C SER A 279 12.78 0.16 -3.21
N GLY A 280 12.01 0.70 -4.15
CA GLY A 280 11.36 -0.07 -5.20
C GLY A 280 12.35 -0.72 -6.20
N VAL A 281 11.82 -1.28 -7.28
CA VAL A 281 12.61 -1.90 -8.37
C VAL A 281 12.81 -0.93 -9.53
N GLY A 282 14.01 -0.93 -10.13
CA GLY A 282 14.29 -0.21 -11.38
C GLY A 282 15.56 0.63 -11.35
N ASN A 283 15.86 1.29 -12.48
CA ASN A 283 17.12 2.02 -12.68
C ASN A 283 17.34 3.11 -11.61
N ILE A 284 16.30 3.91 -11.33
CA ILE A 284 16.40 5.01 -10.36
C ILE A 284 16.64 4.47 -8.94
N ALA A 285 15.89 3.45 -8.54
CA ALA A 285 16.08 2.77 -7.25
C ALA A 285 17.51 2.24 -7.10
N ASN A 286 18.06 1.59 -8.15
CA ASN A 286 19.43 1.11 -8.14
C ASN A 286 20.46 2.23 -8.05
N ALA A 287 20.26 3.35 -8.75
CA ALA A 287 21.13 4.52 -8.66
C ALA A 287 21.10 5.15 -7.25
N VAL A 288 19.93 5.19 -6.60
CA VAL A 288 19.80 5.67 -5.21
C VAL A 288 20.61 4.77 -4.26
N VAL A 289 20.40 3.45 -4.31
CA VAL A 289 21.13 2.49 -3.45
C VAL A 289 22.64 2.50 -3.76
N GLY A 290 23.02 2.58 -5.04
CA GLY A 290 24.42 2.71 -5.46
C GLY A 290 25.05 4.01 -4.96
N GLY A 291 24.31 5.12 -4.97
CA GLY A 291 24.75 6.39 -4.40
C GLY A 291 25.00 6.33 -2.88
N LEU A 292 24.24 5.51 -2.15
CA LEU A 292 24.46 5.24 -0.72
C LEU A 292 25.69 4.35 -0.47
N ALA A 293 26.04 3.47 -1.42
CA ALA A 293 27.27 2.68 -1.37
C ALA A 293 28.51 3.55 -1.65
N GLY A 294 28.35 4.56 -2.49
CA GLY A 294 29.39 5.52 -2.85
C GLY A 294 29.88 6.35 -1.66
N GLY A 295 31.18 6.65 -1.64
CA GLY A 295 31.82 7.43 -0.58
C GLY A 295 31.30 8.88 -0.44
N HIS A 296 30.53 9.37 -1.42
CA HIS A 296 30.03 10.75 -1.44
C HIS A 296 28.80 10.95 -0.54
N ALA A 297 27.97 9.92 -0.34
CA ALA A 297 26.83 9.98 0.58
C ALA A 297 27.30 9.94 2.05
N ASN A 298 28.30 9.11 2.33
CA ASN A 298 28.95 8.91 3.64
C ASN A 298 27.99 8.55 4.80
N PHE A 299 26.84 7.94 4.50
CA PHE A 299 26.02 7.30 5.53
C PHE A 299 26.60 5.93 5.88
N LYS A 300 26.60 5.59 7.17
CA LYS A 300 27.15 4.35 7.72
C LYS A 300 26.12 3.67 8.61
N HIS A 301 26.30 2.39 8.89
CA HIS A 301 25.41 1.61 9.75
C HIS A 301 23.94 1.65 9.28
N LEU A 302 23.78 1.66 7.96
CA LEU A 302 22.48 1.64 7.32
C LEU A 302 21.81 0.31 7.62
N LYS A 303 20.49 0.35 7.71
CA LYS A 303 19.64 -0.83 7.73
C LYS A 303 18.57 -0.70 6.67
N VAL A 304 18.08 -1.84 6.20
CA VAL A 304 17.10 -1.92 5.12
C VAL A 304 15.88 -2.70 5.59
N TRP A 305 14.70 -2.15 5.30
CA TRP A 305 13.42 -2.82 5.47
C TRP A 305 12.62 -2.56 4.19
N THR A 306 12.67 -3.52 3.26
CA THR A 306 12.16 -3.35 1.89
C THR A 306 11.30 -4.54 1.47
N GLU A 307 10.80 -4.52 0.25
CA GLU A 307 10.12 -5.65 -0.38
C GLU A 307 11.13 -6.55 -1.10
N VAL A 308 12.07 -5.93 -1.83
CA VAL A 308 12.95 -6.60 -2.78
C VAL A 308 14.38 -6.13 -2.61
N LEU A 309 15.31 -7.08 -2.52
CA LEU A 309 16.74 -6.82 -2.67
C LEU A 309 17.17 -7.02 -4.12
N GLN A 310 17.88 -6.02 -4.66
CA GLN A 310 18.46 -5.99 -6.00
C GLN A 310 19.99 -5.91 -5.92
N ASP A 311 20.69 -6.07 -7.04
CA ASP A 311 22.15 -6.17 -7.11
C ASP A 311 22.87 -5.03 -6.39
N SER A 312 22.32 -3.80 -6.45
CA SER A 312 22.87 -2.62 -5.79
C SER A 312 23.02 -2.78 -4.27
N PHE A 313 22.24 -3.65 -3.63
CA PHE A 313 22.41 -3.98 -2.22
C PHE A 313 23.65 -4.83 -1.95
N LEU A 314 24.10 -5.66 -2.90
CA LEU A 314 25.37 -6.38 -2.78
C LEU A 314 26.54 -5.39 -2.77
N ASP A 315 26.48 -4.35 -3.59
CA ASP A 315 27.48 -3.28 -3.58
C ASP A 315 27.44 -2.48 -2.27
N LEU A 316 26.24 -2.26 -1.73
CA LEU A 316 26.08 -1.59 -0.46
C LEU A 316 26.61 -2.42 0.72
N PHE A 317 26.42 -3.75 0.73
CA PHE A 317 27.12 -4.66 1.67
C PHE A 317 28.63 -4.62 1.46
N ASP A 318 29.07 -4.69 0.19
CA ASP A 318 30.42 -4.45 -0.34
C ASP A 318 31.15 -3.30 0.34
N SER A 319 30.47 -2.16 0.39
CA SER A 319 31.01 -0.90 0.90
C SER A 319 31.25 -0.91 2.42
N GLY A 320 30.65 -1.86 3.15
CA GLY A 320 30.61 -1.86 4.62
C GLY A 320 29.66 -0.83 5.22
N ASN A 321 28.83 -0.15 4.42
CA ASN A 321 27.88 0.84 4.90
C ASN A 321 26.55 0.24 5.40
N LEU A 322 26.22 -1.00 4.99
CA LEU A 322 24.98 -1.69 5.34
C LEU A 322 25.23 -2.82 6.35
N ASP A 323 24.58 -2.71 7.50
CA ASP A 323 24.70 -3.67 8.59
C ASP A 323 23.75 -4.85 8.42
N PHE A 324 22.51 -4.59 7.98
CA PHE A 324 21.46 -5.61 7.88
C PHE A 324 20.35 -5.24 6.88
N ALA A 325 19.80 -6.22 6.17
CA ALA A 325 18.65 -6.02 5.30
C ALA A 325 17.54 -7.07 5.48
N THR A 326 16.31 -6.58 5.60
CA THR A 326 15.09 -7.39 5.64
C THR A 326 14.24 -7.14 4.41
N ALA A 327 13.78 -8.22 3.77
CA ALA A 327 12.98 -8.18 2.55
C ALA A 327 11.91 -9.29 2.46
N THR A 328 11.09 -9.27 1.42
CA THR A 328 10.25 -10.41 1.02
C THR A 328 10.98 -11.32 0.04
N SER A 329 11.78 -10.74 -0.84
CA SER A 329 12.49 -11.43 -1.92
C SER A 329 13.89 -10.90 -2.18
N ILE A 330 14.72 -11.75 -2.78
CA ILE A 330 16.02 -11.43 -3.36
C ILE A 330 15.91 -11.63 -4.86
N ARG A 331 15.91 -10.53 -5.62
CA ARG A 331 15.86 -10.53 -7.08
C ARG A 331 17.13 -9.92 -7.63
N PHE A 332 18.16 -10.75 -7.73
CA PHE A 332 19.41 -10.36 -8.38
C PHE A 332 19.41 -10.70 -9.87
N SER A 333 20.31 -10.08 -10.63
CA SER A 333 20.66 -10.56 -11.96
C SER A 333 21.34 -11.94 -11.89
N PRO A 334 21.50 -12.66 -13.02
CA PRO A 334 22.26 -13.91 -13.03
C PRO A 334 23.66 -13.79 -12.40
N ASP A 335 24.39 -12.71 -12.71
CA ASP A 335 25.72 -12.44 -12.14
C ASP A 335 25.64 -12.08 -10.65
N GLY A 336 24.61 -11.33 -10.26
CA GLY A 336 24.35 -11.00 -8.86
C GLY A 336 24.07 -12.25 -8.01
N PHE A 337 23.29 -13.22 -8.52
CA PHE A 337 23.09 -14.51 -7.87
C PHE A 337 24.39 -15.32 -7.78
N GLN A 338 25.20 -15.35 -8.83
CA GLN A 338 26.51 -16.01 -8.77
C GLN A 338 27.41 -15.41 -7.69
N ARG A 339 27.47 -14.07 -7.60
CA ARG A 339 28.21 -13.37 -6.53
C ARG A 339 27.65 -13.68 -5.16
N PHE A 340 26.32 -13.67 -5.01
CA PHE A 340 25.65 -13.96 -3.74
C PHE A 340 25.96 -15.38 -3.26
N TYR A 341 25.82 -16.39 -4.12
CA TYR A 341 26.11 -17.78 -3.78
C TYR A 341 27.59 -18.03 -3.51
N LYS A 342 28.49 -17.41 -4.27
CA LYS A 342 29.93 -17.53 -4.05
C LYS A 342 30.37 -16.98 -2.70
N ASN A 343 29.69 -15.96 -2.19
CA ASN A 343 30.02 -15.31 -0.92
C ASN A 343 28.90 -15.49 0.13
N TRP A 344 28.24 -16.65 0.12
CA TRP A 344 27.08 -16.93 0.98
C TRP A 344 27.32 -16.62 2.46
N GLU A 345 28.43 -17.09 3.02
CA GLU A 345 28.79 -16.89 4.43
C GLU A 345 28.97 -15.42 4.82
N GLN A 346 29.27 -14.55 3.86
CA GLN A 346 29.39 -13.11 4.08
C GLN A 346 28.02 -12.42 4.13
N TYR A 347 27.11 -12.81 3.25
CA TYR A 347 25.83 -12.13 3.07
C TYR A 347 24.72 -12.72 3.94
N ALA A 348 24.60 -14.04 4.02
CA ALA A 348 23.46 -14.71 4.63
C ALA A 348 23.22 -14.32 6.10
N PRO A 349 24.24 -14.13 6.96
CA PRO A 349 24.03 -13.70 8.35
C PRO A 349 23.46 -12.27 8.48
N LYS A 350 23.50 -11.46 7.42
CA LYS A 350 23.05 -10.06 7.40
C LYS A 350 21.72 -9.87 6.67
N LEU A 351 21.04 -10.96 6.36
CA LEU A 351 19.82 -10.98 5.54
C LEU A 351 18.70 -11.72 6.24
N LEU A 352 17.47 -11.22 6.04
CA LEU A 352 16.25 -11.84 6.52
C LEU A 352 15.12 -11.71 5.50
N LEU A 353 14.46 -12.83 5.22
CA LEU A 353 13.30 -12.90 4.35
C LEU A 353 12.02 -13.16 5.13
N ARG A 354 10.99 -12.35 4.89
CA ARG A 354 9.72 -12.35 5.61
C ARG A 354 8.54 -12.51 4.65
N PRO A 355 7.40 -13.05 5.12
CA PRO A 355 6.15 -13.01 4.37
C PRO A 355 5.79 -11.56 4.02
N GLN A 356 5.18 -11.35 2.84
CA GLN A 356 4.86 -9.99 2.37
C GLN A 356 3.90 -9.24 3.30
N GLN A 357 3.04 -9.95 4.03
CA GLN A 357 2.18 -9.37 5.07
C GLN A 357 2.98 -8.69 6.18
N VAL A 358 4.18 -9.20 6.49
CA VAL A 358 5.04 -8.70 7.57
C VAL A 358 5.94 -7.59 7.05
N SER A 359 6.69 -7.82 5.97
CA SER A 359 7.58 -6.81 5.38
C SER A 359 6.82 -5.55 4.97
N ASN A 360 5.58 -5.70 4.49
CA ASN A 360 4.76 -4.58 4.04
C ASN A 360 3.77 -4.12 5.12
N SER A 361 3.87 -4.60 6.36
CA SER A 361 2.91 -4.27 7.42
C SER A 361 2.97 -2.76 7.78
N PRO A 362 1.85 -2.03 7.67
CA PRO A 362 1.78 -0.63 8.11
C PRO A 362 2.20 -0.43 9.58
N GLU A 363 1.91 -1.40 10.46
CA GLU A 363 2.31 -1.39 11.87
C GLU A 363 3.83 -1.30 12.02
N ILE A 364 4.55 -2.09 11.23
CA ILE A 364 6.00 -2.21 11.34
C ILE A 364 6.69 -1.06 10.59
N ILE A 365 6.23 -0.72 9.39
CA ILE A 365 6.78 0.38 8.58
C ILE A 365 6.75 1.68 9.39
N ARG A 366 5.62 1.97 10.05
CA ARG A 366 5.47 3.16 10.88
C ARG A 366 6.30 3.10 12.16
N ARG A 367 6.36 1.93 12.81
CA ARG A 367 7.14 1.74 14.04
C ARG A 367 8.63 1.93 13.82
N LEU A 368 9.17 1.36 12.73
CA LEU A 368 10.58 1.48 12.37
C LEU A 368 10.93 2.88 11.81
N GLY A 369 9.92 3.65 11.40
CA GLY A 369 10.12 4.95 10.77
C GLY A 369 10.80 4.84 9.40
N VAL A 370 10.35 3.88 8.58
CA VAL A 370 10.98 3.59 7.28
C VAL A 370 11.00 4.82 6.37
N ILE A 371 12.10 5.03 5.64
CA ILE A 371 12.16 5.98 4.52
C ILE A 371 11.73 5.24 3.26
N GLY A 372 10.52 5.55 2.76
CA GLY A 372 9.89 4.86 1.62
C GLY A 372 10.12 5.62 0.32
N MET A 373 10.57 4.91 -0.72
CA MET A 373 10.98 5.51 -2.00
C MET A 373 10.48 4.68 -3.17
N ASN A 374 9.63 5.29 -4.01
CA ASN A 374 8.95 4.59 -5.09
C ASN A 374 8.94 5.40 -6.40
N THR A 375 8.61 4.73 -7.51
CA THR A 375 8.57 5.34 -8.85
C THR A 375 7.15 5.33 -9.39
N PRO A 376 6.57 6.49 -9.70
CA PRO A 376 5.28 6.60 -10.36
C PRO A 376 5.40 6.55 -11.89
N VAL A 377 4.25 6.36 -12.54
CA VAL A 377 4.01 6.68 -13.96
C VAL A 377 4.03 8.20 -14.15
N GLU A 378 3.26 8.91 -13.33
CA GLU A 378 3.13 10.36 -13.33
C GLU A 378 2.74 10.85 -11.92
N VAL A 379 3.11 12.08 -11.61
CA VAL A 379 2.70 12.82 -10.40
C VAL A 379 2.03 14.11 -10.86
N ASP A 380 0.97 14.54 -10.19
CA ASP A 380 0.39 15.84 -10.49
C ASP A 380 0.95 16.97 -9.64
N ILE A 381 0.63 18.20 -10.04
CA ILE A 381 1.07 19.41 -9.35
C ILE A 381 0.55 19.50 -7.91
N TYR A 382 -0.42 18.68 -7.49
CA TYR A 382 -0.94 18.65 -6.12
C TYR A 382 -0.33 17.55 -5.25
N ALA A 383 0.57 16.74 -5.83
CA ALA A 383 1.22 15.58 -5.22
C ALA A 383 0.32 14.35 -5.10
N HIS A 384 -0.63 14.14 -6.02
CA HIS A 384 -1.16 12.79 -6.26
C HIS A 384 -0.20 12.01 -7.17
N ALA A 385 -0.17 10.70 -7.04
CA ALA A 385 0.63 9.84 -7.91
C ALA A 385 -0.18 8.70 -8.53
N ASN A 386 0.14 8.44 -9.79
CA ASN A 386 -0.28 7.28 -10.57
C ASN A 386 0.91 6.33 -10.67
N SER A 387 0.78 5.11 -10.19
CA SER A 387 1.79 4.05 -10.25
C SER A 387 1.39 2.89 -11.18
N THR A 388 0.13 2.84 -11.63
CA THR A 388 -0.42 1.65 -12.27
C THR A 388 -0.92 1.85 -13.70
N CYS A 389 -1.70 2.91 -13.96
CA CYS A 389 -2.56 2.99 -15.14
C CYS A 389 -2.11 4.09 -16.11
N VAL A 390 -1.43 3.71 -17.19
CA VAL A 390 -1.08 4.67 -18.25
C VAL A 390 -2.35 5.16 -18.93
N MET A 391 -2.47 6.48 -19.11
CA MET A 391 -3.65 7.14 -19.68
C MET A 391 -4.93 6.79 -18.92
N GLY A 392 -4.83 6.57 -17.61
CA GLY A 392 -5.95 6.29 -16.71
C GLY A 392 -6.59 4.90 -16.84
N SER A 393 -6.16 4.07 -17.79
CA SER A 393 -6.85 2.79 -18.06
C SER A 393 -5.94 1.63 -18.41
N ARG A 394 -4.72 1.86 -18.93
CA ARG A 394 -3.82 0.78 -19.31
C ARG A 394 -2.95 0.35 -18.14
N MET A 395 -3.32 -0.75 -17.50
CA MET A 395 -2.56 -1.37 -16.41
C MET A 395 -1.14 -1.74 -16.86
N LEU A 396 -0.13 -1.31 -16.11
CA LEU A 396 1.26 -1.70 -16.28
C LEU A 396 1.56 -3.02 -15.58
N ASN A 397 1.57 -2.99 -14.24
CA ASN A 397 2.01 -4.12 -13.40
C ASN A 397 1.03 -4.39 -12.25
N GLY A 398 0.70 -3.34 -11.49
CA GLY A 398 -0.15 -3.34 -10.30
C GLY A 398 0.44 -2.42 -9.22
N LEU A 399 -0.36 -2.04 -8.22
CA LEU A 399 0.03 -1.11 -7.15
C LEU A 399 1.28 -1.54 -6.38
N GLY A 400 1.42 -2.85 -6.15
CA GLY A 400 2.50 -3.41 -5.34
C GLY A 400 2.43 -2.96 -3.88
N GLY A 401 3.59 -2.90 -3.21
CA GLY A 401 3.70 -2.38 -1.85
C GLY A 401 3.92 -0.87 -1.77
N SER A 402 3.93 -0.15 -2.90
CA SER A 402 4.20 1.29 -2.92
C SER A 402 3.32 2.07 -1.93
N ALA A 403 2.02 1.82 -1.94
CA ALA A 403 1.08 2.47 -1.01
C ALA A 403 1.20 1.95 0.44
N ASP A 404 1.57 0.68 0.66
CA ASP A 404 1.84 0.15 2.01
C ASP A 404 2.95 0.96 2.70
N PHE A 405 4.04 1.21 1.96
CA PHE A 405 5.18 1.99 2.41
C PHE A 405 4.86 3.48 2.50
N LEU A 406 4.41 4.12 1.42
CA LEU A 406 4.23 5.57 1.38
C LEU A 406 3.18 6.07 2.38
N ARG A 407 2.11 5.32 2.66
CA ARG A 407 1.16 5.73 3.71
C ARG A 407 1.74 5.66 5.13
N SER A 408 2.71 4.78 5.35
CA SER A 408 3.14 4.37 6.70
C SER A 408 4.56 4.80 7.06
N SER A 409 5.32 5.29 6.09
CA SER A 409 6.71 5.69 6.23
C SER A 409 6.90 6.95 7.07
N LYS A 410 8.12 7.15 7.58
CA LYS A 410 8.55 8.42 8.18
C LYS A 410 8.63 9.51 7.12
N TYR A 411 9.23 9.17 5.97
CA TYR A 411 9.28 10.00 4.76
C TYR A 411 8.80 9.19 3.57
N SER A 412 7.90 9.79 2.81
CA SER A 412 7.25 9.18 1.66
C SER A 412 7.63 9.92 0.38
N ILE A 413 8.48 9.27 -0.41
CA ILE A 413 9.19 9.90 -1.51
C ILE A 413 8.80 9.25 -2.83
N MET A 414 8.37 10.06 -3.79
CA MET A 414 8.22 9.64 -5.18
C MET A 414 9.35 10.21 -6.04
N HIS A 415 10.01 9.35 -6.80
CA HIS A 415 11.08 9.75 -7.71
C HIS A 415 10.81 9.28 -9.14
N THR A 416 10.99 10.19 -10.09
CA THR A 416 10.75 9.93 -11.52
C THR A 416 11.63 10.85 -12.36
N PRO A 417 12.04 10.48 -13.59
CA PRO A 417 12.48 11.49 -14.54
C PRO A 417 11.35 12.52 -14.73
N SER A 418 11.69 13.76 -15.04
CA SER A 418 10.70 14.82 -15.28
C SER A 418 9.98 14.63 -16.61
N THR A 419 10.60 13.92 -17.56
CA THR A 419 10.00 13.54 -18.86
C THR A 419 10.41 12.13 -19.30
N ARG A 420 9.66 11.59 -20.26
CA ARG A 420 9.98 10.35 -20.99
C ARG A 420 9.83 10.60 -22.50
N PRO A 421 10.58 9.88 -23.35
CA PRO A 421 10.42 9.99 -24.79
C PRO A 421 9.09 9.40 -25.25
N SER A 422 8.49 10.03 -26.26
CA SER A 422 7.43 9.45 -27.08
C SER A 422 8.03 8.91 -28.40
N LYS A 423 7.17 8.47 -29.33
CA LYS A 423 7.61 8.04 -30.67
C LYS A 423 8.18 9.17 -31.52
N THR A 424 7.77 10.42 -31.25
CA THR A 424 8.02 11.58 -32.12
C THR A 424 8.75 12.72 -31.41
N ASP A 425 8.92 12.65 -30.10
CA ASP A 425 9.48 13.73 -29.28
C ASP A 425 10.33 13.14 -28.13
N PRO A 426 11.63 13.50 -28.01
CA PRO A 426 12.51 12.98 -26.95
C PRO A 426 12.04 13.34 -25.54
N HIS A 427 11.26 14.41 -25.41
CA HIS A 427 10.61 14.84 -24.17
C HIS A 427 9.09 14.82 -24.33
N GLY A 428 8.55 13.91 -25.14
CA GLY A 428 7.13 13.93 -25.52
C GLY A 428 6.13 13.62 -24.40
N ILE A 429 6.57 13.05 -23.28
CA ILE A 429 5.72 12.70 -22.15
C ILE A 429 6.26 13.41 -20.92
N SER A 430 5.45 14.28 -20.30
CA SER A 430 5.78 14.84 -18.98
C SER A 430 5.40 13.86 -17.88
N CYS A 431 6.23 13.74 -16.86
CA CYS A 431 5.91 12.98 -15.65
C CYS A 431 5.32 13.86 -14.54
N ILE A 432 5.33 15.19 -14.73
CA ILE A 432 4.59 16.15 -13.90
C ILE A 432 3.40 16.66 -14.72
N VAL A 433 2.19 16.40 -14.25
CA VAL A 433 0.94 16.70 -14.99
C VAL A 433 -0.01 17.60 -14.18
N PRO A 434 -1.00 18.25 -14.79
CA PRO A 434 -1.96 19.06 -14.05
C PRO A 434 -2.84 18.25 -13.09
N MET A 435 -3.21 17.04 -13.50
CA MET A 435 -4.03 16.10 -12.75
C MET A 435 -3.65 14.68 -13.19
N CYS A 436 -3.43 13.78 -12.25
CA CYS A 436 -3.16 12.39 -12.57
C CYS A 436 -4.38 11.74 -13.24
N THR A 437 -4.15 10.95 -14.28
CA THR A 437 -5.21 10.20 -14.98
C THR A 437 -5.75 9.02 -14.17
N HIS A 438 -5.01 8.59 -13.17
CA HIS A 438 -5.39 7.60 -12.17
C HIS A 438 -4.66 7.92 -10.86
N VAL A 439 -5.27 7.70 -9.71
CA VAL A 439 -4.68 8.04 -8.41
C VAL A 439 -4.53 6.77 -7.58
N ASP A 440 -3.28 6.36 -7.39
CA ASP A 440 -2.88 5.25 -6.52
C ASP A 440 -2.49 5.76 -5.12
N GLN A 441 -1.84 6.92 -5.07
CA GLN A 441 -1.48 7.63 -3.85
C GLN A 441 -2.02 9.04 -3.88
N THR A 442 -2.66 9.43 -2.79
CA THR A 442 -3.22 10.78 -2.61
C THR A 442 -2.14 11.77 -2.21
N GLU A 443 -2.45 13.05 -2.27
CA GLU A 443 -1.61 14.13 -1.77
C GLU A 443 -1.28 13.98 -0.28
N HIS A 444 -2.10 13.25 0.48
CA HIS A 444 -1.84 12.95 1.90
C HIS A 444 -0.75 11.90 2.13
N ASP A 445 -0.33 11.20 1.08
CA ASP A 445 0.61 10.08 1.16
C ASP A 445 2.03 10.49 0.81
N LEU A 446 2.22 11.67 0.23
CA LEU A 446 3.49 12.11 -0.34
C LEU A 446 4.06 13.30 0.43
N ASP A 447 5.31 13.15 0.85
CA ASP A 447 6.09 14.21 1.51
C ASP A 447 7.01 14.93 0.53
N VAL A 448 7.58 14.19 -0.43
CA VAL A 448 8.68 14.67 -1.28
C VAL A 448 8.57 14.10 -2.69
N ILE A 449 8.70 14.97 -3.69
CA ILE A 449 8.79 14.59 -5.11
C ILE A 449 10.21 14.91 -5.62
N VAL A 450 10.82 13.98 -6.34
CA VAL A 450 12.20 14.11 -6.84
C VAL A 450 12.28 13.81 -8.33
N THR A 451 12.92 14.71 -9.08
CA THR A 451 13.30 14.49 -10.47
C THR A 451 14.78 14.84 -10.67
N GLU A 452 15.30 14.65 -11.88
CA GLU A 452 16.64 15.08 -12.24
C GLU A 452 16.80 16.61 -12.22
N ILE A 453 15.68 17.35 -12.27
CA ILE A 453 15.65 18.81 -12.21
C ILE A 453 15.87 19.31 -10.78
N GLY A 454 15.38 18.57 -9.78
CA GLY A 454 15.38 18.99 -8.39
C GLY A 454 14.39 18.21 -7.55
N LEU A 455 14.10 18.75 -6.37
CA LEU A 455 13.20 18.16 -5.38
C LEU A 455 12.21 19.21 -4.87
N ALA A 456 10.96 18.79 -4.68
CA ALA A 456 9.92 19.56 -4.01
C ALA A 456 9.57 18.87 -2.69
N ASP A 457 9.79 19.57 -1.57
CA ASP A 457 9.36 19.17 -0.23
C ASP A 457 7.98 19.78 0.04
N VAL A 458 6.95 18.95 0.07
CA VAL A 458 5.54 19.39 0.16
C VAL A 458 4.97 19.29 1.57
N ARG A 459 5.80 18.96 2.56
CA ARG A 459 5.39 18.83 3.96
C ARG A 459 4.90 20.16 4.51
N GLY A 460 3.67 20.17 5.03
CA GLY A 460 3.06 21.37 5.62
C GLY A 460 2.54 22.41 4.62
N LEU A 461 2.55 22.09 3.31
CA LEU A 461 2.05 22.98 2.26
C LEU A 461 0.60 22.69 1.88
N SER A 462 -0.17 23.75 1.62
CA SER A 462 -1.50 23.67 0.99
C SER A 462 -1.40 23.29 -0.49
N PRO A 463 -2.47 22.76 -1.14
CA PRO A 463 -2.40 22.34 -2.55
C PRO A 463 -1.84 23.41 -3.50
N ARG A 464 -2.22 24.67 -3.29
CA ARG A 464 -1.71 25.82 -4.07
C ARG A 464 -0.21 26.08 -3.86
N GLU A 465 0.32 25.85 -2.67
CA GLU A 465 1.76 25.96 -2.39
C GLU A 465 2.52 24.77 -2.99
N ARG A 466 1.96 23.56 -2.88
CA ARG A 466 2.50 22.34 -3.50
C ARG A 466 2.68 22.50 -5.00
N ALA A 467 1.65 23.00 -5.70
CA ALA A 467 1.70 23.23 -7.14
C ALA A 467 2.86 24.13 -7.55
N ARG A 468 3.08 25.23 -6.82
CA ARG A 468 4.18 26.14 -7.09
C ARG A 468 5.54 25.46 -6.91
N GLU A 469 5.72 24.73 -5.81
CA GLU A 469 6.99 24.05 -5.51
C GLU A 469 7.28 22.92 -6.51
N ILE A 470 6.28 22.08 -6.83
CA ILE A 470 6.43 20.97 -7.79
C ILE A 470 6.72 21.50 -9.21
N ILE A 471 5.97 22.50 -9.70
CA ILE A 471 6.21 23.09 -11.03
C ILE A 471 7.62 23.69 -11.10
N LYS A 472 8.03 24.42 -10.05
CA LYS A 472 9.32 25.12 -10.01
C LYS A 472 10.49 24.15 -9.94
N HIS A 473 10.41 23.13 -9.08
CA HIS A 473 11.56 22.29 -8.72
C HIS A 473 11.60 20.92 -9.41
N CYS A 474 10.46 20.40 -9.88
CA CYS A 474 10.40 19.04 -10.43
C CYS A 474 10.06 19.00 -11.92
N ALA A 475 9.28 19.97 -12.44
CA ALA A 475 8.90 19.97 -13.84
C ALA A 475 10.08 20.30 -14.78
N HIS A 476 10.14 19.58 -15.90
CA HIS A 476 11.10 19.82 -16.97
C HIS A 476 10.98 21.25 -17.51
N PRO A 477 12.08 21.92 -17.90
CA PRO A 477 12.05 23.28 -18.44
C PRO A 477 11.05 23.49 -19.60
N GLU A 478 10.86 22.49 -20.45
CA GLU A 478 9.89 22.57 -21.57
C GLU A 478 8.42 22.51 -21.12
N TYR A 479 8.12 21.89 -19.97
CA TYR A 479 6.77 21.76 -19.44
C TYR A 479 6.45 22.75 -18.33
N ARG A 480 7.45 23.33 -17.68
CA ARG A 480 7.27 24.34 -16.63
C ARG A 480 6.38 25.52 -17.06
N PRO A 481 6.60 26.21 -18.21
CA PRO A 481 5.71 27.30 -18.62
C PRO A 481 4.30 26.81 -18.95
N ILE A 482 4.16 25.59 -19.48
CA ILE A 482 2.88 24.98 -19.80
C ILE A 482 2.09 24.74 -18.50
N LEU A 483 2.69 24.09 -17.50
CA LEU A 483 2.06 23.81 -16.21
C LEU A 483 1.78 25.09 -15.41
N GLN A 484 2.67 26.10 -15.50
CA GLN A 484 2.46 27.40 -14.87
C GLN A 484 1.23 28.11 -15.46
N ASP A 485 1.08 28.13 -16.79
CA ASP A 485 -0.10 28.73 -17.45
C ASP A 485 -1.40 28.00 -17.06
N TYR A 486 -1.37 26.66 -16.92
CA TYR A 486 -2.52 25.90 -16.40
C TYR A 486 -2.91 26.37 -15.00
N PHE A 487 -1.93 26.35 -14.10
CA PHE A 487 -2.16 26.60 -12.68
C PHE A 487 -2.62 28.03 -12.42
N GLU A 488 -2.03 29.03 -13.09
CA GLU A 488 -2.44 30.44 -12.94
C GLU A 488 -3.88 30.68 -13.42
N LYS A 489 -4.26 30.09 -14.56
CA LYS A 489 -5.65 30.16 -15.07
C LYS A 489 -6.62 29.45 -14.14
N ALA A 490 -6.28 28.24 -13.69
CA ALA A 490 -7.08 27.47 -12.76
C ALA A 490 -7.29 28.22 -11.45
N GLU A 491 -6.20 28.75 -10.88
CA GLU A 491 -6.20 29.49 -9.62
C GLU A 491 -7.06 30.75 -9.72
N PHE A 492 -6.91 31.53 -10.79
CA PHE A 492 -7.73 32.72 -11.04
C PHE A 492 -9.23 32.38 -11.11
N GLU A 493 -9.61 31.40 -11.94
CA GLU A 493 -11.00 31.04 -12.15
C GLU A 493 -11.65 30.44 -10.89
N CYS A 494 -10.94 29.55 -10.19
CA CYS A 494 -11.43 28.91 -8.99
C CYS A 494 -11.54 29.89 -7.82
N LEU A 495 -10.57 30.79 -7.62
CA LEU A 495 -10.65 31.80 -6.56
C LEU A 495 -11.84 32.74 -6.77
N ARG A 496 -12.08 33.19 -8.01
CA ARG A 496 -13.22 34.04 -8.36
C ARG A 496 -14.56 33.38 -8.02
N LYS A 497 -14.63 32.05 -8.10
CA LYS A 497 -15.83 31.24 -7.80
C LYS A 497 -15.92 30.77 -6.34
N GLY A 498 -14.88 30.98 -5.53
CA GLY A 498 -14.79 30.44 -4.17
C GLY A 498 -14.43 28.95 -4.09
N TRP A 499 -13.84 28.38 -5.14
CA TRP A 499 -13.44 26.96 -5.25
C TRP A 499 -11.92 26.77 -5.21
N GLY A 500 -11.20 27.69 -4.58
CA GLY A 500 -9.74 27.81 -4.69
C GLY A 500 -8.91 26.98 -3.71
N HIS A 501 -9.44 25.91 -3.10
CA HIS A 501 -8.62 25.05 -2.24
C HIS A 501 -7.57 24.29 -3.08
N GLU A 502 -8.03 23.61 -4.12
CA GLU A 502 -7.23 22.87 -5.09
C GLU A 502 -7.74 23.21 -6.50
N PRO A 503 -7.13 24.21 -7.16
CA PRO A 503 -7.72 24.78 -8.37
C PRO A 503 -7.51 23.91 -9.62
N HIS A 504 -8.59 23.52 -10.29
CA HIS A 504 -8.54 22.79 -11.56
C HIS A 504 -9.39 23.46 -12.64
N LEU A 505 -8.87 23.47 -13.87
CA LEU A 505 -9.70 23.59 -15.07
C LEU A 505 -10.18 22.19 -15.45
N LEU A 506 -11.29 21.73 -14.86
CA LEU A 506 -11.74 20.34 -14.96
C LEU A 506 -11.84 19.84 -16.41
N TRP A 507 -12.39 20.67 -17.31
CA TRP A 507 -12.56 20.32 -18.73
C TRP A 507 -11.26 20.28 -19.54
N ASN A 508 -10.16 20.78 -18.98
CA ASN A 508 -8.86 20.91 -19.62
C ASN A 508 -7.76 20.12 -18.89
N ALA A 509 -8.07 19.51 -17.74
CA ALA A 509 -7.07 18.88 -16.87
C ALA A 509 -6.28 17.76 -17.58
N PHE A 510 -6.88 17.13 -18.58
CA PHE A 510 -6.29 16.04 -19.36
C PHE A 510 -5.92 16.44 -20.81
N ASP A 511 -5.86 17.75 -21.13
CA ASP A 511 -5.50 18.19 -22.49
C ASP A 511 -4.08 17.75 -22.89
N MET A 512 -3.13 17.67 -21.94
CA MET A 512 -1.80 17.11 -22.18
C MET A 512 -1.86 15.64 -22.63
N HIS A 513 -2.65 14.82 -21.94
CA HIS A 513 -2.84 13.41 -22.29
C HIS A 513 -3.55 13.27 -23.65
N LYS A 514 -4.60 14.06 -23.89
CA LYS A 514 -5.29 14.10 -25.18
C LYS A 514 -4.32 14.44 -26.32
N HIS A 515 -3.52 15.49 -26.13
CA HIS A 515 -2.54 15.92 -27.13
C HIS A 515 -1.44 14.87 -27.37
N LEU A 516 -1.02 14.12 -26.33
CA LEU A 516 -0.12 12.99 -26.51
C LEU A 516 -0.73 11.91 -27.41
N ASN A 517 -2.01 11.60 -27.22
CA ASN A 517 -2.70 10.61 -28.03
C ASN A 517 -2.88 11.06 -29.49
N GLU A 518 -3.19 12.33 -29.71
CA GLU A 518 -3.49 12.89 -31.05
C GLU A 518 -2.22 13.27 -31.84
N HIS A 519 -1.19 13.75 -31.16
CA HIS A 519 -0.02 14.38 -31.79
C HIS A 519 1.32 13.77 -31.35
N GLY A 520 1.32 12.78 -30.46
CA GLY A 520 2.53 12.11 -30.00
C GLY A 520 3.37 12.94 -29.02
N THR A 521 2.86 14.05 -28.48
CA THR A 521 3.55 14.84 -27.43
C THR A 521 2.54 15.46 -26.47
N MET A 522 2.88 15.62 -25.20
CA MET A 522 2.08 16.34 -24.21
C MET A 522 2.22 17.86 -24.30
N LYS A 523 3.05 18.39 -25.22
CA LYS A 523 3.27 19.84 -25.36
C LYS A 523 2.06 20.51 -25.98
N VAL A 524 1.13 20.96 -25.15
CA VAL A 524 -0.04 21.71 -25.60
C VAL A 524 0.35 23.15 -25.96
N PRO A 525 -0.16 23.70 -27.09
CA PRO A 525 0.17 25.07 -27.50
C PRO A 525 -0.48 26.14 -26.60
N SER A 526 -1.62 25.81 -26.01
CA SER A 526 -2.34 26.66 -25.06
C SER A 526 -3.39 25.83 -24.32
N TRP A 527 -3.64 26.13 -23.04
CA TRP A 527 -4.83 25.62 -22.35
C TRP A 527 -6.08 26.28 -22.90
N GLY A 528 -7.11 25.46 -23.16
CA GLY A 528 -8.34 25.79 -23.88
C GLY A 528 -8.77 27.25 -23.79
N GLY A 529 -9.14 27.81 -24.96
CA GLY A 529 -9.53 29.20 -25.09
C GLY A 529 -10.54 29.61 -24.04
N MET A 530 -10.28 30.73 -23.36
CA MET A 530 -11.35 31.47 -22.69
C MET A 530 -12.51 31.62 -23.70
N PRO A 531 -13.79 31.47 -23.28
CA PRO A 531 -14.89 31.85 -24.15
C PRO A 531 -14.61 33.26 -24.71
N PRO A 532 -14.91 33.51 -26.00
CA PRO A 532 -14.45 34.70 -26.72
C PRO A 532 -14.90 35.97 -25.97
N GLY A 533 -13.95 36.72 -25.42
CA GLY A 533 -14.24 37.91 -24.62
C GLY A 533 -13.11 38.49 -23.78
N PHE A 534 -11.99 37.78 -23.59
CA PHE A 534 -10.86 38.31 -22.81
C PHE A 534 -9.70 38.76 -23.72
N PRO A 535 -9.35 40.06 -23.76
CA PRO A 535 -8.14 40.51 -24.40
C PRO A 535 -6.91 40.16 -23.54
N PRO A 536 -5.79 39.73 -24.15
CA PRO A 536 -4.54 39.47 -23.43
C PRO A 536 -3.95 40.83 -23.00
N GLY A 537 -3.96 41.11 -21.69
CA GLY A 537 -3.37 42.36 -21.18
C GLY A 537 -3.77 42.83 -19.78
N MET A 538 -4.70 42.17 -19.09
CA MET A 538 -5.05 42.53 -17.71
C MET A 538 -4.51 41.52 -16.69
N MET A 539 -3.18 41.34 -16.67
CA MET A 539 -2.50 40.88 -15.46
C MET A 539 -1.89 42.11 -14.77
N GLY A 540 -2.53 42.58 -13.70
CA GLY A 540 -1.99 43.69 -12.91
C GLY A 540 -3.04 44.44 -12.08
N GLY A 541 -3.55 43.81 -11.02
CA GLY A 541 -4.28 44.53 -9.97
C GLY A 541 -5.10 43.60 -9.07
N PRO A 542 -5.11 43.82 -7.74
CA PRO A 542 -6.04 43.12 -6.87
C PRO A 542 -7.48 43.55 -7.19
N PRO A 543 -8.48 42.67 -6.99
CA PRO A 543 -9.86 42.96 -7.37
C PRO A 543 -10.42 44.16 -6.59
N PRO A 544 -11.20 45.05 -7.23
CA PRO A 544 -11.84 46.15 -6.54
C PRO A 544 -13.00 45.59 -5.69
N GLY A 545 -12.86 45.59 -4.36
CA GLY A 545 -13.95 45.15 -3.48
C GLY A 545 -13.58 44.70 -2.07
N MET A 546 -12.29 44.52 -1.74
CA MET A 546 -11.91 44.32 -0.33
C MET A 546 -11.93 45.65 0.42
N MET A 547 -13.06 45.93 1.09
CA MET A 547 -13.15 46.95 2.13
C MET A 547 -12.06 46.71 3.18
N ARG A 548 -11.20 47.71 3.39
CA ARG A 548 -10.34 47.77 4.57
C ARG A 548 -11.23 47.82 5.82
N PRO A 549 -10.89 47.11 6.92
CA PRO A 549 -11.58 47.32 8.19
C PRO A 549 -11.36 48.77 8.65
N PRO A 550 -12.36 49.40 9.29
CA PRO A 550 -12.30 50.82 9.63
C PRO A 550 -11.18 51.10 10.63
N ALA A 551 -10.44 52.16 10.35
CA ALA A 551 -9.45 52.73 11.25
C ALA A 551 -10.12 53.18 12.55
N ALA A 552 -9.62 52.68 13.68
CA ALA A 552 -9.96 53.23 14.99
C ALA A 552 -9.35 54.65 15.13
N MET A 553 -10.23 55.63 15.36
CA MET A 553 -9.91 57.00 15.80
C MET A 553 -9.06 56.95 17.09
N GLY A 554 -7.88 57.60 17.14
CA GLY A 554 -7.61 58.94 17.73
C GLY A 554 -7.76 58.94 19.26
N MET A 555 -6.84 59.37 20.15
CA MET A 555 -5.67 60.27 20.21
C MET A 555 -5.04 60.11 21.65
N PRO A 556 -4.05 60.89 22.16
CA PRO A 556 -3.01 61.75 21.55
C PRO A 556 -1.57 61.46 22.04
N MET A 557 -0.61 62.04 21.31
CA MET A 557 0.80 62.22 21.70
C MET A 557 0.97 63.29 22.80
N GLY A 558 1.89 63.05 23.75
CA GLY A 558 2.36 64.02 24.74
C GLY A 558 3.88 63.91 24.96
N MET A 559 4.53 65.07 24.83
CA MET A 559 5.97 65.41 24.86
C MET A 559 6.85 64.83 25.99
N GLY A 560 8.15 64.66 25.71
CA GLY A 560 9.23 64.68 26.72
C GLY A 560 10.58 64.07 26.30
N MET A 561 11.45 64.87 25.65
CA MET A 561 12.90 64.64 25.34
C MET A 561 13.81 64.69 26.62
N PRO A 562 15.18 64.55 26.59
CA PRO A 562 16.15 63.92 25.64
C PRO A 562 17.36 63.16 26.30
N VAL A 563 18.37 62.80 25.46
CA VAL A 563 19.84 62.59 25.70
C VAL A 563 20.29 61.16 26.07
N GLY A 564 21.30 60.51 25.45
CA GLY A 564 22.22 60.86 24.36
C GLY A 564 23.23 59.72 24.06
N MET A 565 23.60 59.62 22.76
CA MET A 565 24.85 59.16 22.12
C MET A 565 25.55 57.79 22.44
N PRO A 566 26.38 57.27 21.51
CA PRO A 566 26.54 55.83 21.23
C PRO A 566 27.97 55.29 21.43
N MET A 567 28.16 53.95 21.38
CA MET A 567 29.08 53.25 20.45
C MET A 567 29.42 51.81 20.85
N ARG A 568 29.47 50.96 19.81
CA ARG A 568 30.38 49.83 19.50
C ARG A 568 30.72 48.79 20.58
N MET A 569 30.37 47.53 20.27
CA MET A 569 31.09 46.35 20.77
C MET A 569 31.66 45.55 19.60
N GLY A 570 32.99 45.39 19.62
CA GLY A 570 33.73 44.47 18.78
C GLY A 570 33.95 43.14 19.48
N MET A 571 34.09 42.10 18.66
CA MET A 571 34.50 40.73 18.97
C MET A 571 35.76 40.65 19.84
N ASN A 572 35.87 39.63 20.73
CA ASN A 572 36.83 38.53 20.51
C ASN A 572 36.71 37.35 21.48
N MET A 573 37.25 36.24 21.00
CA MET A 573 37.40 34.87 21.52
C MET A 573 38.09 34.68 22.88
N GLY A 574 37.92 33.49 23.46
CA GLY A 574 39.07 32.74 24.05
C GLY A 574 38.90 32.18 25.46
N MET A 575 38.58 30.88 25.56
CA MET A 575 38.85 29.94 26.68
C MET A 575 40.38 29.68 26.85
N PRO A 576 40.93 28.82 27.78
CA PRO A 576 40.36 28.01 28.89
C PRO A 576 41.26 27.90 30.19
N MET A 577 40.85 26.99 31.11
CA MET A 577 41.63 26.10 32.02
C MET A 577 41.72 26.42 33.53
N GLY A 578 41.37 25.41 34.37
CA GLY A 578 41.91 25.25 35.73
C GLY A 578 41.01 24.55 36.78
N LEU A 579 41.20 23.24 37.01
CA LEU A 579 40.97 22.52 38.30
C LEU A 579 42.33 22.45 39.07
N PRO A 580 42.51 21.95 40.32
CA PRO A 580 41.62 21.14 41.21
C PRO A 580 41.70 21.41 42.76
N GLY A 581 40.86 20.71 43.56
CA GLY A 581 41.23 20.13 44.89
C GLY A 581 40.55 20.64 46.18
N GLY A 582 40.16 19.72 47.08
CA GLY A 582 39.94 20.01 48.52
C GLY A 582 38.95 19.08 49.29
N LEU A 583 39.42 18.46 50.38
CA LEU A 583 38.82 17.41 51.22
C LEU A 583 37.94 17.90 52.42
N HIS A 584 37.01 17.02 52.87
CA HIS A 584 36.38 16.71 54.20
C HIS A 584 36.88 17.43 55.51
N PRO A 585 36.20 17.42 56.71
CA PRO A 585 35.21 16.43 57.24
C PRO A 585 34.11 16.81 58.30
N ALA A 586 33.21 15.83 58.59
CA ALA A 586 32.62 15.38 59.91
C ALA A 586 31.68 16.31 60.74
N MET A 587 30.72 15.90 61.60
CA MET A 587 30.01 14.65 62.01
C MET A 587 28.98 15.00 63.14
N LEU A 588 28.07 14.04 63.46
CA LEU A 588 27.23 13.82 64.67
C LEU A 588 25.76 14.33 64.66
N GLY A 589 24.72 13.52 64.95
CA GLY A 589 24.68 12.10 65.32
C GLY A 589 23.26 11.56 65.69
N GLY A 590 23.15 10.21 65.73
CA GLY A 590 22.21 9.36 66.52
C GLY A 590 20.78 9.15 66.00
N GLY A 591 20.20 7.95 65.87
CA GLY A 591 20.65 6.57 66.09
C GLY A 591 19.49 5.55 65.92
N ARG A 592 19.77 4.44 65.20
CA ARG A 592 19.30 3.03 65.27
C ARG A 592 17.78 2.71 65.47
N ARG A 593 17.17 1.70 64.83
CA ARG A 593 17.59 0.32 64.43
C ARG A 593 16.85 -0.13 63.16
N MET A 594 17.57 -0.67 62.16
CA MET A 594 17.68 -2.12 61.76
C MET A 594 16.37 -2.75 61.28
N SER A 595 16.28 -3.44 60.14
CA SER A 595 17.28 -4.26 59.44
C SER A 595 17.09 -4.30 57.91
N PHE A 596 18.23 -4.36 57.25
CA PHE A 596 18.59 -4.46 55.84
C PHE A 596 18.86 -5.98 55.51
N PRO A 597 19.35 -6.44 54.34
CA PRO A 597 19.45 -5.88 52.97
C PRO A 597 19.31 -7.00 51.87
N PRO A 598 20.09 -7.08 50.75
CA PRO A 598 19.55 -6.86 49.40
C PRO A 598 20.13 -7.79 48.29
N GLN A 599 19.85 -7.43 47.03
CA GLN A 599 20.74 -7.37 45.85
C GLN A 599 21.55 -8.59 45.30
N LEU A 600 21.50 -8.57 43.95
CA LEU A 600 22.60 -8.70 42.97
C LEU A 600 23.00 -10.09 42.46
N GLY A 601 23.08 -10.16 41.12
CA GLY A 601 24.27 -10.68 40.46
C GLY A 601 24.03 -11.78 39.44
N ALA A 602 24.14 -11.43 38.17
CA ALA A 602 24.21 -12.32 37.02
C ALA A 602 25.39 -13.31 37.08
N MET A 603 25.26 -14.49 36.46
CA MET A 603 26.08 -14.96 35.32
C MET A 603 25.89 -16.47 35.04
N SER A 604 25.65 -16.73 33.74
CA SER A 604 26.21 -17.79 32.88
C SER A 604 25.99 -19.30 33.11
N VAL A 605 26.07 -19.99 31.96
CA VAL A 605 26.34 -21.42 31.63
C VAL A 605 25.23 -22.47 31.77
N SER A 606 24.70 -22.91 30.61
CA SER A 606 24.27 -24.29 30.28
C SER A 606 25.44 -25.29 30.45
N PRO A 607 25.32 -26.66 30.46
CA PRO A 607 24.30 -27.47 29.77
C PRO A 607 23.97 -28.89 30.37
N LEU A 608 23.24 -29.69 29.58
CA LEU A 608 23.21 -31.17 29.50
C LEU A 608 22.45 -32.03 30.54
N ALA A 609 21.38 -32.65 30.03
CA ALA A 609 21.10 -34.10 29.94
C ALA A 609 21.15 -35.02 31.18
N GLY A 610 20.08 -35.82 31.33
CA GLY A 610 20.23 -37.23 31.72
C GLY A 610 19.20 -37.82 32.70
N LEU A 611 18.21 -38.53 32.13
CA LEU A 611 17.75 -39.89 32.51
C LEU A 611 17.06 -40.18 33.86
N GLY A 612 15.98 -40.97 33.75
CA GLY A 612 15.36 -41.81 34.78
C GLY A 612 14.05 -41.24 35.33
N GLY A 613 12.84 -41.72 35.02
CA GLY A 613 12.42 -43.10 34.83
C GLY A 613 11.90 -43.65 36.14
N PHE A 614 10.60 -43.49 36.43
CA PHE A 614 9.83 -44.36 37.32
C PHE A 614 8.36 -44.38 36.89
N ASP A 615 7.83 -45.59 36.82
CA ASP A 615 6.53 -46.00 36.29
C ASP A 615 5.57 -46.40 37.43
N LEU A 616 4.29 -46.54 37.05
CA LEU A 616 3.18 -47.28 37.67
C LEU A 616 2.17 -46.50 38.52
N GLY A 617 0.92 -46.52 38.02
CA GLY A 617 -0.29 -46.21 38.76
C GLY A 617 -1.57 -46.26 37.91
N MET A 618 -1.93 -47.45 37.43
CA MET A 618 -3.20 -47.75 36.75
C MET A 618 -4.46 -47.51 37.62
N GLY A 619 -5.58 -47.23 36.96
CA GLY A 619 -6.95 -47.41 37.47
C GLY A 619 -7.95 -46.43 36.83
N ALA A 620 -8.37 -46.63 35.58
CA ALA A 620 -9.61 -47.35 35.20
C ALA A 620 -10.91 -46.70 35.72
N GLY A 621 -11.71 -46.12 34.81
CA GLY A 621 -13.07 -45.58 35.03
C GLY A 621 -14.13 -46.68 35.21
N PRO A 622 -15.33 -46.62 34.61
CA PRO A 622 -16.09 -45.49 34.02
C PRO A 622 -17.58 -45.47 34.50
N GLY A 623 -18.39 -44.48 34.09
CA GLY A 623 -19.84 -44.73 33.96
C GLY A 623 -20.77 -43.50 33.96
N PRO A 624 -21.90 -43.55 33.22
CA PRO A 624 -22.58 -42.38 32.63
C PRO A 624 -23.99 -42.15 33.20
N LEU A 625 -24.69 -41.07 32.82
CA LEU A 625 -26.16 -41.06 32.66
C LEU A 625 -26.70 -39.78 31.99
N ALA A 626 -27.65 -40.00 31.10
CA ALA A 626 -28.48 -39.04 30.38
C ALA A 626 -29.67 -38.54 31.22
N GLY A 627 -30.32 -37.44 30.80
CA GLY A 627 -31.62 -37.07 31.35
C GLY A 627 -32.15 -35.71 30.89
N LEU A 628 -33.26 -35.76 30.14
CA LEU A 628 -34.05 -34.66 29.58
C LEU A 628 -34.79 -33.79 30.62
N GLY A 629 -35.05 -32.53 30.24
CA GLY A 629 -36.40 -31.95 30.31
C GLY A 629 -36.73 -30.93 31.42
N GLY A 630 -37.34 -29.81 31.01
CA GLY A 630 -38.46 -29.22 31.77
C GLY A 630 -38.30 -27.80 32.34
N LEU A 631 -38.77 -26.83 31.55
CA LEU A 631 -39.45 -25.56 31.87
C LEU A 631 -39.76 -25.20 33.35
N GLY A 632 -39.53 -23.92 33.69
CA GLY A 632 -40.53 -23.11 34.42
C GLY A 632 -40.09 -22.31 35.66
N GLY A 633 -39.94 -20.98 35.49
CA GLY A 633 -40.60 -19.97 36.35
C GLY A 633 -39.90 -19.40 37.61
N GLY A 634 -39.79 -18.06 37.67
CA GLY A 634 -39.88 -17.24 38.92
C GLY A 634 -38.54 -16.82 39.55
N ILE A 635 -37.90 -15.70 39.21
CA ILE A 635 -38.12 -14.30 39.65
C ILE A 635 -37.64 -13.96 41.08
N GLY A 636 -36.66 -13.04 41.14
CA GLY A 636 -36.40 -12.06 42.21
C GLY A 636 -35.07 -12.26 42.96
N ARG A 637 -34.18 -11.28 43.17
CA ARG A 637 -34.15 -9.81 43.02
C ARG A 637 -32.71 -9.37 43.45
N PHE A 638 -31.94 -8.51 42.75
CA PHE A 638 -31.74 -7.04 42.96
C PHE A 638 -30.28 -6.65 42.55
N PRO A 639 -29.88 -5.37 42.36
CA PRO A 639 -30.10 -4.49 41.19
C PRO A 639 -28.80 -3.88 40.60
N GLY A 640 -28.91 -3.21 39.44
CA GLY A 640 -28.08 -2.02 39.15
C GLY A 640 -27.47 -1.93 37.75
N ILE A 641 -28.13 -1.15 36.90
CA ILE A 641 -27.63 -0.52 35.66
C ILE A 641 -27.43 -1.47 34.46
N GLY A 642 -28.56 -1.81 33.84
CA GLY A 642 -28.65 -2.23 32.44
C GLY A 642 -29.67 -1.36 31.71
N GLY A 643 -29.26 -0.79 30.57
CA GLY A 643 -30.15 -0.10 29.64
C GLY A 643 -29.86 -0.61 28.24
N GLY A 644 -30.42 -1.77 27.89
CA GLY A 644 -30.38 -2.33 26.55
C GLY A 644 -31.38 -1.64 25.64
N LEU A 645 -30.95 -1.32 24.42
CA LEU A 645 -31.82 -1.01 23.28
C LEU A 645 -32.74 -2.20 23.03
N THR A 646 -34.02 -2.05 23.34
CA THR A 646 -35.08 -2.92 22.81
C THR A 646 -35.58 -2.26 21.54
N ALA A 647 -35.42 -2.96 20.41
CA ALA A 647 -35.97 -2.54 19.13
C ALA A 647 -37.50 -2.46 19.24
N ALA A 648 -38.06 -1.33 18.85
CA ALA A 648 -39.50 -1.22 18.61
C ALA A 648 -39.89 -2.21 17.50
N PRO A 649 -41.00 -2.96 17.63
CA PRO A 649 -41.45 -3.83 16.55
C PRO A 649 -41.88 -2.96 15.36
N GLY A 650 -41.23 -3.14 14.21
CA GLY A 650 -41.61 -2.48 12.95
C GLY A 650 -40.52 -1.72 12.19
N LEU A 651 -39.26 -1.72 12.63
CA LEU A 651 -38.16 -1.11 11.89
C LEU A 651 -37.56 -2.10 10.87
N THR A 652 -37.65 -1.77 9.59
CA THR A 652 -36.95 -2.50 8.53
C THR A 652 -35.46 -2.09 8.51
N PRO A 653 -34.55 -2.91 7.95
CA PRO A 653 -33.12 -2.61 7.87
C PRO A 653 -32.80 -1.24 7.24
N GLU A 654 -33.62 -0.80 6.28
CA GLU A 654 -33.48 0.47 5.57
C GLU A 654 -33.77 1.67 6.49
N MET A 655 -34.75 1.54 7.39
CA MET A 655 -35.07 2.59 8.38
C MET A 655 -33.96 2.76 9.41
N LEU A 656 -33.26 1.67 9.75
CA LEU A 656 -32.10 1.72 10.63
C LEU A 656 -30.92 2.45 9.95
N GLN A 657 -30.77 2.27 8.65
CA GLN A 657 -29.72 2.91 7.85
C GLN A 657 -29.94 4.44 7.74
N VAL A 658 -31.19 4.87 7.54
CA VAL A 658 -31.57 6.29 7.55
C VAL A 658 -31.37 6.92 8.94
N TYR A 659 -31.69 6.18 10.01
CA TYR A 659 -31.47 6.64 11.38
C TYR A 659 -29.98 6.86 11.68
N ILE A 660 -29.11 5.97 11.22
CA ILE A 660 -27.65 6.08 11.36
C ILE A 660 -27.11 7.27 10.56
N MET A 661 -27.61 7.50 9.34
CA MET A 661 -27.21 8.65 8.52
C MET A 661 -27.63 10.00 9.15
N LEU A 662 -28.84 10.08 9.70
CA LEU A 662 -29.34 11.29 10.38
C LEU A 662 -28.60 11.57 11.70
N ALA A 663 -28.22 10.52 12.44
CA ALA A 663 -27.41 10.64 13.64
C ALA A 663 -25.96 11.06 13.33
N ALA A 664 -25.42 10.69 12.17
CA ALA A 664 -24.10 11.13 11.72
C ALA A 664 -24.09 12.57 11.19
N ALA A 665 -25.18 13.03 10.57
CA ALA A 665 -25.32 14.40 10.05
C ALA A 665 -25.54 15.46 11.14
N SER A 666 -26.02 15.06 12.32
CA SER A 666 -26.22 15.95 13.47
C SER A 666 -25.05 15.79 14.45
N GLY A 667 -23.96 16.52 14.18
CA GLY A 667 -22.75 16.48 14.99
C GLY A 667 -23.01 16.48 16.49
N GLY A 668 -22.58 15.41 17.17
CA GLY A 668 -22.33 15.31 18.60
C GLY A 668 -23.34 15.96 19.55
N GLY A 669 -24.41 15.24 19.89
CA GLY A 669 -25.24 15.58 21.04
C GLY A 669 -26.37 14.58 21.24
N GLY A 670 -26.27 13.75 22.28
CA GLY A 670 -27.33 12.80 22.62
C GLY A 670 -28.64 13.51 22.92
N ILE A 671 -29.67 13.27 22.11
CA ILE A 671 -31.03 13.72 22.38
C ILE A 671 -31.88 12.47 22.64
N GLY A 672 -32.12 12.19 23.92
CA GLY A 672 -33.19 11.29 24.35
C GLY A 672 -34.54 12.02 24.26
N LEU A 673 -35.41 11.60 23.35
CA LEU A 673 -36.79 12.10 23.28
C LEU A 673 -37.75 11.05 23.83
N SER A 674 -38.29 11.34 25.02
CA SER A 674 -39.50 10.69 25.52
C SER A 674 -40.74 11.29 24.84
N SER A 675 -41.77 10.48 24.64
CA SER A 675 -43.00 10.74 23.86
C SER A 675 -43.96 11.79 24.45
N ARG A 676 -43.46 12.84 25.12
CA ARG A 676 -44.31 13.84 25.79
C ARG A 676 -44.24 15.30 25.30
N ASN A 677 -43.49 15.63 24.25
CA ASN A 677 -43.37 17.04 23.78
C ASN A 677 -43.84 17.34 22.34
N LEU A 678 -44.58 16.44 21.68
CA LEU A 678 -45.14 16.70 20.33
C LEU A 678 -46.48 17.47 20.33
N GLY A 679 -46.89 18.03 21.46
CA GLY A 679 -48.19 18.71 21.62
C GLY A 679 -48.16 20.24 21.64
N ALA A 680 -47.00 20.89 21.51
CA ALA A 680 -46.88 22.34 21.74
C ALA A 680 -45.94 23.05 20.76
N LEU A 681 -46.17 22.90 19.45
CA LEU A 681 -45.60 23.77 18.41
C LEU A 681 -46.59 23.96 17.24
N GLY A 682 -47.87 24.11 17.57
CA GLY A 682 -48.92 24.54 16.64
C GLY A 682 -49.39 25.95 17.02
N GLY A 683 -48.76 26.98 16.44
CA GLY A 683 -49.25 28.34 16.55
C GLY A 683 -48.16 29.41 16.58
N GLY A 684 -48.07 30.18 15.51
CA GLY A 684 -47.42 31.50 15.52
C GLY A 684 -46.14 31.57 14.69
N LEU A 685 -46.28 31.91 13.40
CA LEU A 685 -45.32 32.74 12.66
C LEU A 685 -46.04 33.29 11.41
N CYS A 686 -46.92 34.26 11.64
CA CYS A 686 -47.30 35.25 10.65
C CYS A 686 -46.58 36.55 10.99
N GLY A 687 -45.89 37.12 10.00
CA GLY A 687 -45.42 38.51 10.02
C GLY A 687 -43.92 38.68 10.12
N PHE A 688 -43.24 38.72 8.97
CA PHE A 688 -42.42 39.87 8.56
C PHE A 688 -42.17 39.77 7.05
N GLY A 689 -42.87 40.63 6.31
CA GLY A 689 -42.61 40.86 4.90
C GLY A 689 -41.63 42.02 4.70
N GLY A 690 -40.87 41.94 3.61
CA GLY A 690 -40.26 43.09 2.95
C GLY A 690 -38.73 43.05 2.86
N LEU A 691 -38.21 42.54 1.73
CA LEU A 691 -37.31 43.26 0.81
C LEU A 691 -36.73 42.34 -0.28
N GLY A 692 -37.00 42.69 -1.55
CA GLY A 692 -36.02 42.59 -2.65
C GLY A 692 -35.83 41.26 -3.37
N ARG A 693 -36.50 41.10 -4.53
CA ARG A 693 -36.17 40.12 -5.57
C ARG A 693 -34.76 40.35 -6.14
N GLY A 694 -33.94 39.30 -6.20
CA GLY A 694 -32.72 39.20 -7.00
C GLY A 694 -32.67 37.83 -7.69
N ARG A 695 -32.57 37.82 -9.01
CA ARG A 695 -32.78 36.68 -9.93
C ARG A 695 -31.64 35.65 -9.88
N TYR A 696 -31.91 34.42 -9.45
CA TYR A 696 -31.28 33.24 -10.06
C TYR A 696 -32.17 32.84 -11.23
N ARG A 697 -31.62 32.88 -12.45
CA ARG A 697 -32.30 32.43 -13.66
C ARG A 697 -32.44 30.91 -13.63
N ASP A 698 -33.64 30.49 -14.00
CA ASP A 698 -34.15 29.13 -14.10
C ASP A 698 -33.26 28.26 -15.00
N LEU A 699 -32.86 27.09 -14.50
CA LEU A 699 -32.66 25.91 -15.36
C LEU A 699 -34.07 25.49 -15.79
N ASP A 700 -34.34 25.57 -17.09
CA ASP A 700 -35.66 25.35 -17.66
C ASP A 700 -36.05 23.86 -17.54
N LEU A 701 -36.72 23.53 -16.43
CA LEU A 701 -37.23 22.19 -16.15
C LEU A 701 -38.24 21.75 -17.24
N ASP A 702 -38.83 22.69 -17.98
CA ASP A 702 -39.71 22.39 -19.10
C ASP A 702 -38.92 21.92 -20.34
N GLU A 703 -37.63 22.23 -20.46
CA GLU A 703 -36.76 21.70 -21.52
C GLU A 703 -36.36 20.24 -21.25
N LEU A 704 -36.14 19.89 -19.98
CA LEU A 704 -35.84 18.51 -19.55
C LEU A 704 -37.07 17.60 -19.68
N LEU A 705 -38.27 18.16 -19.49
CA LEU A 705 -39.54 17.42 -19.63
C LEU A 705 -39.97 17.23 -21.09
N ARG A 706 -39.51 18.07 -22.04
CA ARG A 706 -39.77 17.88 -23.48
C ARG A 706 -39.02 16.71 -24.09
N TYR A 707 -37.86 16.33 -23.53
CA TYR A 707 -37.10 15.16 -23.96
C TYR A 707 -37.72 13.81 -23.55
N MET A 708 -38.88 13.84 -22.87
CA MET A 708 -39.56 12.66 -22.33
C MET A 708 -40.91 12.33 -23.01
N ASP A 709 -41.22 13.01 -24.12
CA ASP A 709 -42.40 12.75 -24.96
C ASP A 709 -42.08 12.00 -26.27
N ASP A 710 -40.85 11.49 -26.44
CA ASP A 710 -40.53 10.53 -27.51
C ASP A 710 -40.88 9.11 -27.02
N ASP A 711 -41.95 8.56 -27.60
CA ASP A 711 -42.45 7.21 -27.42
C ASP A 711 -41.40 6.18 -27.88
N ASP A 712 -40.63 5.58 -26.96
CA ASP A 712 -40.00 4.26 -27.13
C ASP A 712 -39.25 3.82 -25.83
N PHE A 713 -40.00 3.46 -24.77
CA PHE A 713 -39.43 2.76 -23.61
C PHE A 713 -40.47 1.82 -22.99
N ASP A 714 -40.79 0.73 -23.69
CA ASP A 714 -41.71 -0.32 -23.21
C ASP A 714 -41.01 -1.64 -22.76
N ASP A 715 -39.68 -1.67 -22.62
CA ASP A 715 -38.95 -2.92 -22.30
C ASP A 715 -38.02 -2.86 -21.06
N PHE A 716 -38.48 -2.27 -19.95
CA PHE A 716 -37.78 -2.40 -18.66
C PHE A 716 -38.77 -2.56 -17.50
N ASP A 717 -39.25 -3.78 -17.30
CA ASP A 717 -40.22 -4.10 -16.24
C ASP A 717 -39.64 -4.81 -15.00
N ASP A 718 -38.32 -4.92 -14.83
CA ASP A 718 -37.73 -5.57 -13.64
C ASP A 718 -36.39 -4.97 -13.16
N VAL A 719 -36.37 -3.68 -12.77
CA VAL A 719 -35.26 -3.12 -11.98
C VAL A 719 -35.81 -2.15 -10.92
N ASP A 720 -35.59 -2.45 -9.64
CA ASP A 720 -35.83 -1.55 -8.49
C ASP A 720 -34.79 -0.40 -8.49
N ASP A 721 -34.94 0.53 -9.43
CA ASP A 721 -34.13 1.75 -9.50
C ASP A 721 -34.91 2.94 -8.85
N PRO A 722 -34.34 3.59 -7.82
CA PRO A 722 -34.95 4.75 -7.16
C PRO A 722 -35.32 5.90 -8.10
N PHE A 723 -34.56 6.06 -9.19
CA PHE A 723 -34.76 7.08 -10.22
C PHE A 723 -36.00 6.79 -11.08
N LEU A 724 -36.21 5.52 -11.46
CA LEU A 724 -37.43 5.06 -12.15
C LEU A 724 -38.67 5.17 -11.27
N HIS A 725 -38.54 4.94 -9.96
CA HIS A 725 -39.64 5.13 -9.01
C HIS A 725 -40.04 6.61 -8.87
N MET A 726 -39.07 7.53 -8.87
CA MET A 726 -39.29 8.98 -8.89
C MET A 726 -40.01 9.43 -10.18
N LEU A 727 -39.60 8.90 -11.33
CA LEU A 727 -40.22 9.15 -12.63
C LEU A 727 -41.70 8.71 -12.66
N ARG A 728 -42.00 7.51 -12.13
CA ARG A 728 -43.37 6.99 -11.99
C ARG A 728 -44.25 7.84 -11.05
N MET A 729 -43.69 8.39 -9.96
CA MET A 729 -44.42 9.28 -9.04
C MET A 729 -44.77 10.64 -9.68
N SER A 730 -43.91 11.17 -10.55
CA SER A 730 -44.16 12.46 -11.20
C SER A 730 -45.27 12.39 -12.26
N ARG A 731 -45.37 11.29 -13.02
CA ARG A 731 -46.39 11.07 -14.07
C ARG A 731 -47.79 10.83 -13.50
N ARG A 732 -47.94 10.07 -12.40
CA ARG A 732 -49.27 9.72 -11.85
C ARG A 732 -49.92 10.82 -10.99
N GLY A 733 -49.17 11.80 -10.51
CA GLY A 733 -49.65 12.75 -9.48
C GLY A 733 -49.87 14.20 -9.93
N GLY A 734 -49.66 14.52 -11.21
CA GLY A 734 -49.74 15.91 -11.70
C GLY A 734 -48.87 16.88 -10.89
N GLN A 735 -49.35 18.10 -10.64
CA GLN A 735 -48.62 19.13 -9.86
C GLN A 735 -48.19 18.68 -8.46
N TYR A 736 -48.94 17.76 -7.83
CA TYR A 736 -48.64 17.28 -6.49
C TYR A 736 -47.52 16.22 -6.50
N GLY A 737 -47.48 15.36 -7.52
CA GLY A 737 -46.38 14.40 -7.75
C GLY A 737 -45.04 15.09 -8.03
N ARG A 738 -45.05 16.19 -8.81
CA ARG A 738 -43.85 16.98 -9.10
C ARG A 738 -43.23 17.63 -7.86
N ARG A 739 -44.03 18.08 -6.89
CA ARG A 739 -43.51 18.64 -5.62
C ARG A 739 -42.83 17.60 -4.74
N ARG A 740 -43.36 16.36 -4.69
CA ARG A 740 -42.77 15.26 -3.92
C ARG A 740 -41.47 14.76 -4.53
N ALA A 741 -41.39 14.66 -5.86
CA ALA A 741 -40.14 14.33 -6.55
C ALA A 741 -39.04 15.38 -6.26
N ARG A 742 -39.42 16.67 -6.23
CA ARG A 742 -38.50 17.76 -5.87
C ARG A 742 -37.98 17.63 -4.43
N SER A 743 -38.86 17.34 -3.46
CA SER A 743 -38.42 17.09 -2.09
C SER A 743 -37.57 15.84 -1.91
N PHE A 744 -37.71 14.86 -2.79
CA PHE A 744 -36.89 13.64 -2.78
C PHE A 744 -35.49 13.91 -3.34
N TYR A 745 -35.38 14.79 -4.33
CA TYR A 745 -34.12 15.25 -4.91
C TYR A 745 -33.36 16.20 -3.99
N ASP A 746 -34.04 17.07 -3.24
CA ASP A 746 -33.40 18.00 -2.30
C ASP A 746 -32.84 17.30 -1.04
N VAL A 747 -33.19 16.03 -0.81
CA VAL A 747 -32.71 15.20 0.31
C VAL A 747 -31.52 14.30 -0.09
N TYR A 748 -31.34 14.05 -1.40
CA TYR A 748 -30.19 13.32 -1.96
C TYR A 748 -29.06 14.30 -2.29
#